data_AF-A0A968ZER0-F1
#
_entry.id   AF-A0A968ZER0-F1
#
_cell.length_a   1.000
_cell.length_b   1.000
_cell.length_c   1.000
_cell.angle_alpha   90.00
_cell.angle_beta   90.00
_cell.angle_gamma   90.00
#
_symmetry.space_group_name_H-M   'P 1'
#
loop_
_entity.id
_entity.type
_entity.pdbx_description
1 polymer ?
#
loop_
_entity_poly.entity_id
_entity_poly.type
_entity_poly.pdbx_seq_one_letter_code
_entity_poly.pdbx_strand_id
1 'polypeptide(L)'
;MNNILPRSFSATDGTVESKVRLTWQAPTNGDPKKYIIYRNGELIAEPGSAATLYIDSDVIPGKEYVYDITAVYNSACYACPNNGAETFRVTAKGASKPNGQISGSVITLETGTGVPGVTIKAKAVIEGSTLTFETQTNTKGEFVLSQLPFGTEAEYTLTASYLDHKFLVAQQKVVLNEFTTKKIVPSFRDMNANIIRGIVRRMGTHCGMDSIRVVLKAKKVSGGQEVNSVKTDASGAFSFNVNPFDELLTEYELYADSLTVRVMGDKADTILHRFTPRTLKITKSEAATGLVERDLVDMFSYPAKLVVGTVCGALEDAQFYIRIFSTDKCFDTTLLTNASGIANLDLPPLSYVMTVKDINRVDASLKPIVDYLKVRPIRLDLAALHKRYKNHPDSIAPFLNLNFTYHKTPNIAVSDFGTRQCSDLSKPIVINQNMAYTVSVDVTERFSGFDCPVNEGFLLIKSPGFKNPSTDTVFYDAASGAFESYSFIGGRPNLVSPHLYGMFIEYHTEKDGFLGQLIQPILVQGNAEIPGADIFVNPVDDESNVVQIPMFVLHDPPGDGSYSYVEKGTKLTKKLEWELGGALGASVFGEAELAGGGVLIGFEGSVGAGVELGGGEGFEISTELTEEISTLKKSAESTNLLGILSGRPADVIVGAGLALKYGLVQSVNLVDGCSVQKVTKIGLTANEVKTKWVYTIAHIEKLIAEYDQKIADIANGKLEIRNASDELIGSDYFSTIRYNWTQIVDYRDRTTLPHYKLCTDENELKYYQYDGFTHLNNHPHDLKAREEARDRFCAVAYDEALDRIKPDFEWTTATLKDFNDAYGYDDIPTGIESGELTAAGINNYVNDNYDNRFARPYAENITFGGGTSYERIVVTAKG
;
A
#
# COMPACT_ATOMS: atom_id res chain seq x y z
N MET A 1 16.98 -61.44 -21.96
CA MET A 1 17.09 -62.34 -20.78
C MET A 1 17.36 -61.59 -19.46
N ASN A 2 17.07 -60.27 -19.34
CA ASN A 2 17.43 -59.46 -18.15
C ASN A 2 16.31 -59.27 -17.11
N ASN A 3 15.22 -60.04 -17.20
CA ASN A 3 14.01 -59.74 -16.42
C ASN A 3 14.11 -60.10 -14.92
N ILE A 4 15.18 -60.79 -14.52
CA ILE A 4 15.39 -61.26 -13.14
C ILE A 4 16.60 -60.60 -12.44
N LEU A 5 17.28 -59.67 -13.11
CA LEU A 5 18.45 -58.97 -12.56
C LEU A 5 18.03 -57.64 -11.91
N PRO A 6 18.73 -57.17 -10.86
CA PRO A 6 18.59 -55.80 -10.38
C PRO A 6 18.81 -54.81 -11.53
N ARG A 7 17.91 -53.84 -11.66
CA ARG A 7 17.94 -52.89 -12.79
C ARG A 7 18.52 -51.57 -12.35
N SER A 8 19.05 -50.81 -13.31
CA SER A 8 19.56 -49.44 -13.06
C SER A 8 20.53 -49.35 -11.89
N PHE A 9 21.37 -50.38 -11.71
CA PHE A 9 22.35 -50.37 -10.63
C PHE A 9 23.37 -49.27 -10.88
N SER A 10 23.54 -48.39 -9.90
CA SER A 10 24.47 -47.28 -9.96
C SER A 10 25.12 -47.04 -8.60
N ALA A 11 26.30 -46.44 -8.63
CA ALA A 11 27.06 -46.04 -7.46
C ALA A 11 27.47 -44.57 -7.61
N THR A 12 27.52 -43.83 -6.51
CA THR A 12 28.01 -42.43 -6.55
C THR A 12 29.48 -42.35 -6.90
N ASP A 13 29.85 -41.34 -7.68
CA ASP A 13 31.10 -41.18 -8.42
C ASP A 13 32.01 -40.09 -7.84
N GLY A 14 32.26 -40.14 -6.53
CA GLY A 14 33.13 -39.16 -5.87
C GLY A 14 32.43 -37.86 -5.47
N THR A 15 31.09 -37.83 -5.51
CA THR A 15 30.28 -36.66 -5.16
C THR A 15 29.81 -36.65 -3.70
N VAL A 16 29.88 -37.79 -3.01
CA VAL A 16 29.36 -37.95 -1.64
C VAL A 16 30.50 -38.16 -0.63
N GLU A 17 30.45 -37.46 0.50
CA GLU A 17 31.50 -37.52 1.52
C GLU A 17 31.46 -38.80 2.36
N SER A 18 32.62 -39.43 2.50
CA SER A 18 32.92 -40.60 3.35
C SER A 18 32.02 -41.82 3.14
N LYS A 19 31.34 -41.93 1.99
CA LYS A 19 30.48 -43.07 1.67
C LYS A 19 30.24 -43.19 0.17
N VAL A 20 29.94 -44.40 -0.28
CA VAL A 20 29.39 -44.66 -1.61
C VAL A 20 27.92 -45.04 -1.45
N ARG A 21 27.05 -44.31 -2.15
CA ARG A 21 25.62 -44.64 -2.22
C ARG A 21 25.38 -45.53 -3.44
N LEU A 22 24.86 -46.72 -3.21
CA LEU A 22 24.46 -47.68 -4.22
C LEU A 22 22.94 -47.67 -4.37
N THR A 23 22.43 -47.54 -5.59
CA THR A 23 20.99 -47.56 -5.88
C THR A 23 20.68 -48.53 -6.99
N TRP A 24 19.53 -49.19 -6.91
CA TRP A 24 19.02 -50.07 -7.95
C TRP A 24 17.49 -50.10 -7.92
N GLN A 25 16.90 -50.67 -8.95
CA GLN A 25 15.49 -51.00 -9.02
C GLN A 25 15.30 -52.51 -8.96
N ALA A 26 14.17 -52.93 -8.41
CA ALA A 26 13.80 -54.34 -8.37
C ALA A 26 13.72 -54.93 -9.79
N PRO A 27 14.05 -56.23 -9.94
CA PRO A 27 13.80 -56.98 -11.18
C PRO A 27 12.34 -56.88 -11.62
N THR A 28 12.10 -56.93 -12.92
CA THR A 28 10.76 -56.85 -13.51
C THR A 28 10.00 -58.18 -13.48
N ASN A 29 10.65 -59.29 -13.16
CA ASN A 29 10.06 -60.61 -13.05
C ASN A 29 10.59 -61.35 -11.81
N GLY A 30 9.66 -61.86 -10.99
CA GLY A 30 9.91 -62.56 -9.74
C GLY A 30 10.20 -61.62 -8.56
N ASP A 31 9.88 -62.08 -7.35
CA ASP A 31 10.19 -61.40 -6.09
C ASP A 31 11.49 -61.96 -5.48
N PRO A 32 12.58 -61.18 -5.44
CA PRO A 32 13.80 -61.60 -4.75
C PRO A 32 13.50 -61.88 -3.27
N LYS A 33 14.18 -62.86 -2.69
CA LYS A 33 14.29 -63.08 -1.25
C LYS A 33 15.16 -62.01 -0.61
N LYS A 34 16.29 -61.69 -1.24
CA LYS A 34 17.29 -60.69 -0.82
C LYS A 34 18.18 -60.30 -1.99
N TYR A 35 18.97 -59.26 -1.79
CA TYR A 35 20.10 -58.92 -2.65
C TYR A 35 21.41 -59.25 -1.95
N ILE A 36 22.47 -59.42 -2.74
CA ILE A 36 23.84 -59.59 -2.25
C ILE A 36 24.71 -58.55 -2.96
N ILE A 37 25.44 -57.77 -2.17
CA ILE A 37 26.30 -56.69 -2.66
C ILE A 37 27.74 -57.06 -2.37
N TYR A 38 28.56 -57.00 -3.40
CA TYR A 38 30.01 -57.18 -3.34
C TYR A 38 30.72 -55.87 -3.61
N ARG A 39 31.88 -55.67 -2.97
CA ARG A 39 32.85 -54.62 -3.27
C ARG A 39 34.18 -55.25 -3.59
N ASN A 40 34.71 -54.98 -4.78
CA ASN A 40 35.93 -55.60 -5.32
C ASN A 40 35.91 -57.14 -5.21
N GLY A 41 34.72 -57.74 -5.35
CA GLY A 41 34.52 -59.18 -5.25
C GLY A 41 34.29 -59.73 -3.83
N GLU A 42 34.48 -58.94 -2.77
CA GLU A 42 34.19 -59.33 -1.38
C GLU A 42 32.74 -59.00 -0.99
N LEU A 43 32.07 -59.91 -0.28
CA LEU A 43 30.73 -59.71 0.22
C LEU A 43 30.72 -58.61 1.29
N ILE A 44 29.93 -57.54 1.10
CA ILE A 44 29.81 -56.45 2.07
C ILE A 44 28.41 -56.29 2.66
N ALA A 45 27.36 -56.76 1.98
CA ALA A 45 25.99 -56.66 2.49
C ALA A 45 25.00 -57.64 1.86
N GLU A 46 23.95 -57.97 2.63
CA GLU A 46 22.83 -58.79 2.18
C GLU A 46 21.47 -58.12 2.46
N PRO A 47 21.15 -57.00 1.78
CA PRO A 47 19.92 -56.27 2.07
C PRO A 47 18.67 -57.05 1.68
N GLY A 48 17.57 -56.85 2.41
CA GLY A 48 16.31 -57.55 2.19
C GLY A 48 15.67 -57.26 0.82
N SER A 49 14.66 -58.05 0.46
CA SER A 49 13.98 -58.02 -0.85
C SER A 49 13.40 -56.66 -1.27
N ALA A 50 12.98 -55.83 -0.32
CA ALA A 50 12.41 -54.52 -0.58
C ALA A 50 13.46 -53.40 -0.73
N ALA A 51 14.74 -53.69 -0.48
CA ALA A 51 15.79 -52.68 -0.53
C ALA A 51 16.09 -52.27 -1.98
N THR A 52 16.23 -50.97 -2.19
CA THR A 52 16.64 -50.34 -3.47
C THR A 52 17.83 -49.40 -3.30
N LEU A 53 18.39 -49.37 -2.09
CA LEU A 53 19.43 -48.46 -1.64
C LEU A 53 20.33 -49.18 -0.64
N TYR A 54 21.64 -49.01 -0.79
CA TYR A 54 22.64 -49.37 0.21
C TYR A 54 23.67 -48.24 0.33
N ILE A 55 24.19 -48.04 1.54
CA ILE A 55 25.23 -47.06 1.82
C ILE A 55 26.44 -47.82 2.32
N ASP A 56 27.51 -47.78 1.54
CA ASP A 56 28.82 -48.27 1.98
C ASP A 56 29.58 -47.13 2.67
N SER A 57 29.73 -47.21 3.99
CA SER A 57 30.49 -46.25 4.81
C SER A 57 31.95 -46.68 5.03
N ASP A 58 32.31 -47.92 4.73
CA ASP A 58 33.63 -48.47 5.03
C ASP A 58 34.58 -48.27 3.84
N VAL A 59 34.49 -47.12 3.19
CA VAL A 59 35.21 -46.76 1.97
C VAL A 59 36.29 -45.73 2.26
N ILE A 60 37.45 -45.94 1.66
CA ILE A 60 38.50 -44.91 1.66
C ILE A 60 38.09 -43.75 0.72
N PRO A 61 38.05 -42.50 1.20
CA PRO A 61 37.70 -41.34 0.39
C PRO A 61 38.59 -41.18 -0.86
N GLY A 62 37.97 -40.97 -2.02
CA GLY A 62 38.66 -40.81 -3.29
C GLY A 62 39.17 -42.10 -3.93
N LYS A 63 39.01 -43.27 -3.29
CA LYS A 63 39.31 -44.56 -3.90
C LYS A 63 38.13 -45.05 -4.73
N GLU A 64 38.39 -45.48 -5.96
CA GLU A 64 37.40 -46.12 -6.82
C GLU A 64 37.23 -47.59 -6.39
N TYR A 65 35.98 -48.03 -6.32
CA TYR A 65 35.62 -49.40 -6.04
C TYR A 65 34.70 -49.92 -7.15
N VAL A 66 34.83 -51.22 -7.43
CA VAL A 66 33.91 -51.94 -8.31
C VAL A 66 32.89 -52.64 -7.42
N TYR A 67 31.63 -52.24 -7.54
CA TYR A 67 30.52 -52.88 -6.84
C TYR A 67 29.79 -53.83 -7.77
N ASP A 68 29.40 -54.97 -7.23
CA ASP A 68 28.50 -55.92 -7.91
C ASP A 68 27.25 -56.12 -7.06
N ILE A 69 26.08 -56.17 -7.70
CA ILE A 69 24.83 -56.59 -7.06
C ILE A 69 24.25 -57.81 -7.76
N THR A 70 23.69 -58.73 -6.96
CA THR A 70 22.92 -59.88 -7.45
C THR A 70 21.65 -60.05 -6.62
N ALA A 71 20.60 -60.62 -7.22
CA ALA A 71 19.37 -61.02 -6.56
C ALA A 71 19.39 -62.53 -6.23
N VAL A 72 18.74 -62.91 -5.13
CA VAL A 72 18.53 -64.31 -4.72
C VAL A 72 17.03 -64.55 -4.60
N TYR A 73 16.51 -65.68 -5.10
CA TYR A 73 15.06 -65.99 -5.13
C TYR A 73 14.70 -67.22 -4.26
N ASN A 74 13.45 -67.30 -3.78
CA ASN A 74 12.95 -68.42 -2.95
C ASN A 74 12.71 -69.73 -3.73
N SER A 75 12.48 -69.65 -5.03
CA SER A 75 12.23 -70.78 -5.93
C SER A 75 13.24 -70.80 -7.08
N ALA A 76 13.32 -71.92 -7.80
CA ALA A 76 14.16 -72.10 -8.97
C ALA A 76 13.88 -70.99 -10.00
N CYS A 77 14.78 -70.01 -10.11
CA CYS A 77 14.68 -69.01 -11.17
C CYS A 77 15.28 -69.60 -12.47
N TYR A 78 14.62 -69.39 -13.61
CA TYR A 78 14.96 -70.06 -14.88
C TYR A 78 16.37 -69.73 -15.43
N ALA A 79 17.04 -68.72 -14.87
CA ALA A 79 18.40 -68.32 -15.21
C ALA A 79 19.36 -68.34 -14.01
N CYS A 80 19.01 -69.08 -12.95
CA CYS A 80 19.87 -69.39 -11.82
C CYS A 80 20.54 -70.75 -12.06
N PRO A 81 21.85 -70.94 -11.79
CA PRO A 81 22.52 -72.21 -12.03
C PRO A 81 22.05 -73.37 -11.12
N ASN A 82 21.33 -73.12 -10.01
CA ASN A 82 20.71 -74.14 -9.13
C ASN A 82 19.61 -73.53 -8.21
N ASN A 83 18.74 -74.37 -7.62
CA ASN A 83 17.70 -73.96 -6.64
C ASN A 83 18.31 -73.20 -5.45
N GLY A 84 17.98 -71.91 -5.30
CA GLY A 84 18.54 -71.03 -4.26
C GLY A 84 19.81 -70.27 -4.66
N ALA A 85 20.21 -70.29 -5.94
CA ALA A 85 21.42 -69.63 -6.42
C ALA A 85 21.23 -68.13 -6.76
N GLU A 86 22.32 -67.38 -6.63
CA GLU A 86 22.48 -65.98 -7.04
C GLU A 86 22.29 -65.81 -8.56
N THR A 87 21.68 -64.69 -8.96
CA THR A 87 21.68 -64.26 -10.36
C THR A 87 23.07 -63.81 -10.85
N PHE A 88 23.22 -63.50 -12.15
CA PHE A 88 24.41 -62.83 -12.66
C PHE A 88 24.65 -61.48 -11.95
N ARG A 89 25.93 -61.14 -11.76
CA ARG A 89 26.35 -59.88 -11.14
C ARG A 89 26.10 -58.71 -12.09
N VAL A 90 25.49 -57.64 -11.57
CA VAL A 90 25.39 -56.34 -12.24
C VAL A 90 26.41 -55.41 -11.60
N THR A 91 27.30 -54.83 -12.42
CA THR A 91 28.47 -54.09 -11.94
C THR A 91 28.30 -52.57 -12.08
N ALA A 92 28.75 -51.81 -11.09
CA ALA A 92 28.87 -50.36 -11.14
C ALA A 92 30.18 -49.89 -10.46
N LYS A 93 30.81 -48.85 -10.99
CA LYS A 93 31.97 -48.20 -10.34
C LYS A 93 31.50 -47.08 -9.45
N GLY A 94 32.04 -46.98 -8.24
CA GLY A 94 31.70 -45.93 -7.29
C GLY A 94 32.90 -45.48 -6.46
N ALA A 95 32.90 -44.20 -6.08
CA ALA A 95 33.93 -43.59 -5.25
C ALA A 95 33.29 -42.62 -4.25
N SER A 96 33.92 -42.45 -3.09
CA SER A 96 33.60 -41.35 -2.17
C SER A 96 34.38 -40.11 -2.58
N LYS A 97 33.87 -38.91 -2.27
CA LYS A 97 34.57 -37.63 -2.48
C LYS A 97 35.94 -37.67 -1.80
N PRO A 98 37.04 -37.36 -2.51
CA PRO A 98 38.36 -37.30 -1.89
C PRO A 98 38.40 -36.26 -0.77
N ASN A 99 39.11 -36.57 0.31
CA ASN A 99 39.24 -35.67 1.46
C ASN A 99 40.70 -35.26 1.76
N GLY A 100 41.64 -35.65 0.90
CA GLY A 100 43.05 -35.26 1.04
C GLY A 100 43.23 -33.75 0.92
N GLN A 101 44.08 -33.20 1.78
CA GLN A 101 44.39 -31.77 1.79
C GLN A 101 45.88 -31.54 2.02
N ILE A 102 46.47 -30.69 1.18
CA ILE A 102 47.84 -30.19 1.35
C ILE A 102 47.75 -28.67 1.44
N SER A 103 48.35 -28.11 2.47
CA SER A 103 48.42 -26.66 2.68
C SER A 103 49.85 -26.22 2.96
N GLY A 104 50.14 -24.95 2.73
CA GLY A 104 51.45 -24.38 2.98
C GLY A 104 51.47 -22.90 2.62
N SER A 105 52.67 -22.35 2.53
CA SER A 105 52.84 -20.96 2.09
C SER A 105 54.06 -20.79 1.20
N VAL A 106 54.08 -19.71 0.45
CA VAL A 106 55.24 -19.21 -0.28
C VAL A 106 55.59 -17.86 0.32
N ILE A 107 56.84 -17.71 0.74
CA ILE A 107 57.35 -16.51 1.40
C ILE A 107 58.63 -16.03 0.72
N THR A 108 58.93 -14.74 0.80
CA THR A 108 60.23 -14.20 0.39
C THR A 108 61.35 -14.76 1.27
N LEU A 109 62.53 -14.96 0.70
CA LEU A 109 63.69 -15.49 1.42
C LEU A 109 64.16 -14.50 2.49
N GLU A 110 64.22 -13.21 2.14
CA GLU A 110 64.80 -12.17 3.00
C GLU A 110 63.84 -11.69 4.08
N THR A 111 62.59 -11.38 3.73
CA THR A 111 61.64 -10.74 4.65
C THR A 111 60.61 -11.71 5.24
N GLY A 112 60.54 -12.94 4.75
CA GLY A 112 59.52 -13.91 5.17
C GLY A 112 58.09 -13.50 4.81
N THR A 113 57.93 -12.56 3.88
CA THR A 113 56.65 -12.00 3.44
C THR A 113 55.95 -12.96 2.49
N GLY A 114 54.65 -13.18 2.67
CA GLY A 114 53.84 -13.97 1.74
C GLY A 114 53.92 -13.50 0.29
N VAL A 115 54.20 -14.40 -0.64
CA VAL A 115 54.28 -14.12 -2.08
C VAL A 115 52.96 -14.55 -2.74
N PRO A 116 52.12 -13.62 -3.20
CA PRO A 116 50.83 -13.94 -3.82
C PRO A 116 50.98 -14.38 -5.28
N GLY A 117 50.00 -15.14 -5.78
CA GLY A 117 49.90 -15.50 -7.20
C GLY A 117 50.87 -16.61 -7.65
N VAL A 118 51.60 -17.23 -6.74
CA VAL A 118 52.51 -18.34 -7.06
C VAL A 118 51.68 -19.58 -7.34
N THR A 119 51.87 -20.17 -8.52
CA THR A 119 51.24 -21.43 -8.90
C THR A 119 51.91 -22.58 -8.16
N ILE A 120 51.11 -23.37 -7.44
CA ILE A 120 51.51 -24.60 -6.77
C ILE A 120 50.87 -25.77 -7.51
N LYS A 121 51.71 -26.62 -8.12
CA LYS A 121 51.28 -27.85 -8.81
C LYS A 121 51.62 -29.06 -7.96
N ALA A 122 50.62 -29.89 -7.68
CA ALA A 122 50.78 -31.17 -7.00
C ALA A 122 50.56 -32.31 -7.98
N LYS A 123 51.55 -33.17 -8.14
CA LYS A 123 51.51 -34.33 -9.03
C LYS A 123 51.69 -35.62 -8.24
N ALA A 124 50.83 -36.61 -8.47
CA ALA A 124 50.93 -37.95 -7.90
C ALA A 124 50.59 -39.01 -8.95
N VAL A 125 51.10 -40.23 -8.76
CA VAL A 125 50.71 -41.42 -9.53
C VAL A 125 49.94 -42.34 -8.59
N ILE A 126 48.66 -42.56 -8.89
CA ILE A 126 47.75 -43.37 -8.06
C ILE A 126 47.13 -44.42 -8.96
N GLU A 127 47.31 -45.70 -8.59
CA GLU A 127 46.78 -46.85 -9.35
C GLU A 127 47.14 -46.81 -10.85
N GLY A 128 48.37 -46.37 -11.18
CA GLY A 128 48.89 -46.25 -12.54
C GLY A 128 48.47 -44.98 -13.30
N SER A 129 47.59 -44.16 -12.74
CA SER A 129 47.14 -42.89 -13.34
C SER A 129 47.90 -41.70 -12.75
N THR A 130 48.39 -40.80 -13.61
CA THR A 130 49.02 -39.55 -13.17
C THR A 130 47.96 -38.47 -12.97
N LEU A 131 47.83 -37.97 -11.74
CA LEU A 131 46.92 -36.88 -11.39
C LEU A 131 47.72 -35.61 -11.11
N THR A 132 47.21 -34.48 -11.58
CA THR A 132 47.81 -33.15 -11.35
C THR A 132 46.74 -32.20 -10.84
N PHE A 133 47.07 -31.50 -9.76
CA PHE A 133 46.23 -30.49 -9.13
C PHE A 133 46.99 -29.18 -9.08
N GLU A 134 46.28 -28.06 -9.19
CA GLU A 134 46.89 -26.73 -9.19
C GLU A 134 46.09 -25.79 -8.30
N THR A 135 46.80 -24.90 -7.62
CA THR A 135 46.23 -23.77 -6.89
C THR A 135 47.20 -22.59 -6.95
N GLN A 136 46.74 -21.40 -6.57
CA GLN A 136 47.58 -20.22 -6.44
C GLN A 136 47.60 -19.73 -5.00
N THR A 137 48.71 -19.11 -4.61
CA THR A 137 48.81 -18.48 -3.29
C THR A 137 47.94 -17.24 -3.17
N ASN A 138 47.31 -17.06 -2.00
CA ASN A 138 46.50 -15.90 -1.66
C ASN A 138 47.37 -14.65 -1.35
N THR A 139 46.74 -13.55 -0.90
CA THR A 139 47.39 -12.28 -0.51
C THR A 139 48.46 -12.44 0.58
N LYS A 140 48.35 -13.49 1.42
CA LYS A 140 49.30 -13.84 2.49
C LYS A 140 50.33 -14.88 2.06
N GLY A 141 50.35 -15.25 0.77
CA GLY A 141 51.23 -16.29 0.26
C GLY A 141 50.80 -17.71 0.62
N GLU A 142 49.62 -17.92 1.19
CA GLU A 142 49.14 -19.23 1.63
C GLU A 142 48.42 -19.95 0.48
N PHE A 143 48.54 -21.28 0.43
CA PHE A 143 47.81 -22.10 -0.53
C PHE A 143 47.18 -23.32 0.14
N VAL A 144 46.08 -23.78 -0.44
CA VAL A 144 45.41 -25.02 -0.05
C VAL A 144 45.00 -25.78 -1.30
N LEU A 145 45.49 -27.01 -1.43
CA LEU A 145 45.02 -28.02 -2.36
C LEU A 145 44.09 -28.94 -1.59
N SER A 146 42.83 -29.01 -2.00
CA SER A 146 41.80 -29.84 -1.35
C SER A 146 41.27 -30.90 -2.31
N GLN A 147 40.57 -31.89 -1.77
CA GLN A 147 39.98 -32.99 -2.55
C GLN A 147 41.03 -33.81 -3.32
N LEU A 148 42.18 -34.04 -2.67
CA LEU A 148 43.24 -34.86 -3.20
C LEU A 148 42.95 -36.34 -2.92
N PRO A 149 42.84 -37.20 -3.95
CA PRO A 149 42.71 -38.65 -3.75
C PRO A 149 44.06 -39.23 -3.32
N PHE A 150 44.06 -40.24 -2.45
CA PHE A 150 45.30 -40.93 -2.09
C PHE A 150 45.21 -42.45 -2.20
N GLY A 151 44.06 -43.01 -2.58
CA GLY A 151 43.86 -44.46 -2.56
C GLY A 151 44.14 -44.97 -1.15
N THR A 152 45.07 -45.91 -1.00
CA THR A 152 45.61 -46.31 0.33
C THR A 152 46.76 -45.41 0.79
N GLU A 153 47.61 -44.99 -0.14
CA GLU A 153 48.73 -44.06 0.07
C GLU A 153 49.12 -43.41 -1.26
N ALA A 154 49.40 -42.11 -1.25
CA ALA A 154 49.93 -41.39 -2.40
C ALA A 154 51.03 -40.39 -2.00
N GLU A 155 52.17 -40.45 -2.71
CA GLU A 155 53.22 -39.43 -2.65
C GLU A 155 52.95 -38.35 -3.70
N TYR A 156 52.71 -37.14 -3.23
CA TYR A 156 52.57 -35.94 -4.04
C TYR A 156 53.91 -35.21 -4.14
N THR A 157 54.31 -34.88 -5.37
CA THR A 157 55.38 -33.91 -5.64
C THR A 157 54.76 -32.54 -5.88
N LEU A 158 55.01 -31.61 -4.97
CA LEU A 158 54.62 -30.20 -5.05
C LEU A 158 55.71 -29.43 -5.78
N THR A 159 55.34 -28.62 -6.77
CA THR A 159 56.24 -27.67 -7.46
C THR A 159 55.68 -26.26 -7.34
N ALA A 160 56.50 -25.32 -6.87
CA ALA A 160 56.18 -23.89 -6.92
C ALA A 160 56.79 -23.26 -8.18
N SER A 161 55.99 -22.47 -8.90
CA SER A 161 56.43 -21.76 -10.10
C SER A 161 55.76 -20.39 -10.22
N TYR A 162 56.56 -19.37 -10.54
CA TYR A 162 56.07 -18.02 -10.83
C TYR A 162 57.05 -17.30 -11.77
N LEU A 163 56.63 -17.02 -13.01
CA LEU A 163 57.44 -16.35 -14.04
C LEU A 163 58.90 -16.88 -14.09
N ASP A 164 59.88 -16.01 -13.90
CA ASP A 164 61.33 -16.27 -13.87
C ASP A 164 61.91 -16.37 -12.44
N HIS A 165 61.05 -16.46 -11.43
CA HIS A 165 61.46 -16.51 -10.02
C HIS A 165 62.20 -17.80 -9.69
N LYS A 166 63.16 -17.69 -8.76
CA LYS A 166 63.94 -18.81 -8.24
C LYS A 166 63.51 -19.11 -6.82
N PHE A 167 63.23 -20.38 -6.55
CA PHE A 167 62.89 -20.87 -5.21
C PHE A 167 64.08 -21.62 -4.61
N LEU A 168 64.36 -21.39 -3.33
CA LEU A 168 65.42 -22.09 -2.58
C LEU A 168 65.23 -23.62 -2.67
N VAL A 169 63.98 -24.06 -2.56
CA VAL A 169 63.54 -25.44 -2.80
C VAL A 169 62.29 -25.37 -3.65
N ALA A 170 62.42 -25.61 -4.95
CA ALA A 170 61.29 -25.49 -5.90
C ALA A 170 60.35 -26.71 -5.87
N GLN A 171 60.80 -27.85 -5.33
CA GLN A 171 60.03 -29.09 -5.25
C GLN A 171 60.05 -29.68 -3.85
N GLN A 172 58.89 -30.11 -3.36
CA GLN A 172 58.74 -30.80 -2.08
C GLN A 172 57.90 -32.06 -2.26
N LYS A 173 58.20 -33.12 -1.51
CA LYS A 173 57.42 -34.36 -1.52
C LYS A 173 56.58 -34.47 -0.26
N VAL A 174 55.35 -34.92 -0.39
CA VAL A 174 54.42 -35.09 0.72
C VAL A 174 53.55 -36.33 0.51
N VAL A 175 53.46 -37.17 1.54
CA VAL A 175 52.64 -38.38 1.53
C VAL A 175 51.30 -38.11 2.22
N LEU A 176 50.21 -38.51 1.57
CA LEU A 176 48.85 -38.60 2.13
C LEU A 176 48.43 -40.07 2.19
N ASN A 177 47.71 -40.43 3.26
CA ASN A 177 47.11 -41.75 3.47
C ASN A 177 45.92 -41.61 4.43
N GLU A 178 45.30 -42.73 4.81
CA GLU A 178 44.13 -42.76 5.69
C GLU A 178 44.35 -42.17 7.09
N PHE A 179 45.59 -42.16 7.59
CA PHE A 179 45.95 -41.57 8.90
C PHE A 179 46.41 -40.12 8.78
N THR A 180 46.95 -39.72 7.62
CA THR A 180 47.43 -38.36 7.35
C THR A 180 46.74 -37.76 6.13
N THR A 181 45.42 -37.58 6.23
CA THR A 181 44.59 -37.01 5.16
C THR A 181 44.80 -35.51 4.98
N LYS A 182 45.36 -34.82 5.98
CA LYS A 182 45.70 -33.39 5.91
C LYS A 182 47.17 -33.18 6.25
N LYS A 183 47.88 -32.41 5.43
CA LYS A 183 49.29 -32.09 5.66
C LYS A 183 49.57 -30.61 5.44
N ILE A 184 50.41 -30.06 6.31
CA ILE A 184 51.00 -28.73 6.16
C ILE A 184 52.45 -28.94 5.75
N VAL A 185 52.87 -28.36 4.62
CA VAL A 185 54.25 -28.44 4.13
C VAL A 185 55.05 -27.20 4.54
N PRO A 186 56.39 -27.33 4.67
CA PRO A 186 57.27 -26.17 4.86
C PRO A 186 57.09 -25.12 3.75
N SER A 187 57.26 -23.85 4.12
CA SER A 187 57.09 -22.77 3.16
C SER A 187 58.11 -22.83 2.02
N PHE A 188 57.65 -22.67 0.79
CA PHE A 188 58.55 -22.39 -0.33
C PHE A 188 59.15 -20.99 -0.13
N ARG A 189 60.46 -20.85 -0.30
CA ARG A 189 61.16 -19.57 -0.15
C ARG A 189 61.57 -19.02 -1.49
N ASP A 190 60.98 -17.91 -1.90
CA ASP A 190 61.27 -17.19 -3.13
C ASP A 190 62.49 -16.27 -2.93
N MET A 191 63.50 -16.40 -3.79
CA MET A 191 64.76 -15.67 -3.67
C MET A 191 64.74 -14.28 -4.33
N ASN A 192 63.73 -13.98 -5.15
CA ASN A 192 63.75 -12.81 -6.03
C ASN A 192 62.44 -11.99 -6.00
N ALA A 193 61.43 -12.44 -5.24
CA ALA A 193 60.16 -11.73 -5.11
C ALA A 193 60.31 -10.40 -4.36
N ASN A 194 59.71 -9.35 -4.93
CA ASN A 194 59.56 -8.03 -4.30
C ASN A 194 58.07 -7.73 -4.19
N ILE A 195 57.64 -7.30 -3.00
CA ILE A 195 56.21 -7.22 -2.66
C ILE A 195 55.80 -5.77 -2.39
N ILE A 196 54.72 -5.34 -3.04
CA ILE A 196 53.99 -4.12 -2.67
C ILE A 196 52.64 -4.55 -2.10
N ARG A 197 52.38 -4.24 -0.84
CA ARG A 197 51.13 -4.60 -0.16
C ARG A 197 50.55 -3.45 0.64
N GLY A 198 49.32 -3.62 1.11
CA GLY A 198 48.71 -2.70 2.04
C GLY A 198 47.29 -3.09 2.37
N ILE A 199 46.60 -2.21 3.09
CA ILE A 199 45.21 -2.40 3.49
C ILE A 199 44.40 -1.23 2.94
N VAL A 200 43.22 -1.54 2.39
CA VAL A 200 42.19 -0.55 2.07
C VAL A 200 41.21 -0.48 3.24
N ARG A 201 40.99 0.70 3.80
CA ARG A 201 40.04 0.90 4.92
C ARG A 201 39.39 2.27 4.88
N ARG A 202 38.31 2.44 5.66
CA ARG A 202 37.69 3.75 5.85
C ARG A 202 38.43 4.53 6.94
N MET A 203 38.37 5.86 6.85
CA MET A 203 38.91 6.72 7.88
C MET A 203 38.20 6.46 9.22
N GLY A 204 38.96 6.40 10.31
CA GLY A 204 38.42 6.15 11.65
C GLY A 204 37.94 4.73 11.93
N THR A 205 38.03 3.80 10.98
CA THR A 205 37.66 2.38 11.18
C THR A 205 38.88 1.49 11.34
N HIS A 206 38.72 0.37 12.05
CA HIS A 206 39.76 -0.66 12.18
C HIS A 206 39.58 -1.86 11.25
N CYS A 207 38.42 -2.00 10.62
CA CYS A 207 38.22 -3.01 9.57
C CYS A 207 38.72 -2.53 8.21
N GLY A 208 39.19 -3.46 7.40
CA GLY A 208 39.43 -3.23 5.99
C GLY A 208 38.19 -3.42 5.12
N MET A 209 38.30 -3.00 3.87
CA MET A 209 37.22 -2.98 2.89
C MET A 209 37.40 -4.13 1.90
N ASP A 210 36.45 -5.05 1.89
CA ASP A 210 36.42 -6.20 0.97
C ASP A 210 36.05 -5.80 -0.46
N SER A 211 36.66 -6.49 -1.41
CA SER A 211 36.33 -6.47 -2.84
C SER A 211 36.52 -5.12 -3.51
N ILE A 212 37.41 -4.29 -2.96
CA ILE A 212 37.87 -3.05 -3.59
C ILE A 212 38.94 -3.41 -4.61
N ARG A 213 38.76 -2.94 -5.85
CA ARG A 213 39.75 -3.12 -6.89
C ARG A 213 40.88 -2.13 -6.69
N VAL A 214 42.07 -2.67 -6.44
CA VAL A 214 43.33 -1.94 -6.36
C VAL A 214 44.10 -2.18 -7.64
N VAL A 215 44.65 -1.10 -8.21
CA VAL A 215 45.37 -1.10 -9.47
C VAL A 215 46.80 -0.63 -9.22
N LEU A 216 47.75 -1.39 -9.76
CA LEU A 216 49.15 -1.04 -9.81
C LEU A 216 49.56 -0.87 -11.28
N LYS A 217 50.04 0.33 -11.63
CA LYS A 217 50.58 0.63 -12.95
C LYS A 217 52.09 0.72 -12.89
N ALA A 218 52.79 -0.09 -13.68
CA ALA A 218 54.23 0.04 -13.89
C ALA A 218 54.46 0.92 -15.13
N LYS A 219 55.00 2.13 -14.93
CA LYS A 219 55.32 3.06 -16.02
C LYS A 219 56.68 2.73 -16.61
N LYS A 220 56.76 2.72 -17.95
CA LYS A 220 58.02 2.49 -18.67
C LYS A 220 58.54 3.75 -19.37
N VAL A 221 59.85 3.85 -19.54
CA VAL A 221 60.56 4.97 -20.20
C VAL A 221 60.05 5.18 -21.64
N SER A 222 59.63 4.11 -22.33
CA SER A 222 59.11 4.15 -23.71
C SER A 222 57.66 4.64 -23.84
N GLY A 223 57.01 5.05 -22.74
CA GLY A 223 55.59 5.41 -22.70
C GLY A 223 54.63 4.23 -22.55
N GLY A 224 55.12 2.99 -22.65
CA GLY A 224 54.36 1.78 -22.34
C GLY A 224 53.98 1.69 -20.86
N GLN A 225 52.83 1.08 -20.56
CA GLN A 225 52.37 0.83 -19.19
C GLN A 225 51.91 -0.62 -19.05
N GLU A 226 52.34 -1.26 -17.98
CA GLU A 226 51.77 -2.53 -17.55
C GLU A 226 50.79 -2.27 -16.40
N VAL A 227 49.57 -2.79 -16.51
CA VAL A 227 48.49 -2.53 -15.56
C VAL A 227 48.04 -3.85 -14.94
N ASN A 228 48.32 -4.01 -13.66
CA ASN A 228 47.87 -5.15 -12.88
C ASN A 228 46.81 -4.70 -11.88
N SER A 229 45.81 -5.53 -11.59
CA SER A 229 44.79 -5.21 -10.60
C SER A 229 44.39 -6.42 -9.78
N VAL A 230 44.18 -6.21 -8.49
CA VAL A 230 43.70 -7.23 -7.54
C VAL A 230 42.48 -6.69 -6.81
N LYS A 231 41.65 -7.59 -6.27
CA LYS A 231 40.60 -7.22 -5.32
C LYS A 231 41.12 -7.47 -3.91
N THR A 232 40.79 -6.56 -3.00
CA THR A 232 41.06 -6.75 -1.58
C THR A 232 40.27 -7.93 -1.02
N ASP A 233 40.84 -8.60 -0.02
CA ASP A 233 40.14 -9.64 0.73
C ASP A 233 39.24 -9.07 1.84
N ALA A 234 38.60 -9.95 2.63
CA ALA A 234 37.72 -9.58 3.74
C ALA A 234 38.37 -8.67 4.81
N SER A 235 39.70 -8.72 4.94
CA SER A 235 40.46 -7.85 5.84
C SER A 235 40.90 -6.53 5.19
N GLY A 236 40.50 -6.29 3.94
CA GLY A 236 40.92 -5.15 3.12
C GLY A 236 42.34 -5.27 2.57
N ALA A 237 43.01 -6.40 2.75
CA ALA A 237 44.40 -6.55 2.35
C ALA A 237 44.51 -6.78 0.83
N PHE A 238 45.54 -6.18 0.23
CA PHE A 238 45.96 -6.43 -1.14
C PHE A 238 47.47 -6.62 -1.20
N SER A 239 47.94 -7.30 -2.23
CA SER A 239 49.37 -7.49 -2.47
C SER A 239 49.67 -7.70 -3.94
N PHE A 240 50.78 -7.15 -4.41
CA PHE A 240 51.34 -7.31 -5.73
C PHE A 240 52.77 -7.83 -5.63
N ASN A 241 53.09 -8.79 -6.49
CA ASN A 241 54.47 -9.21 -6.72
C ASN A 241 55.01 -8.42 -7.93
N VAL A 242 56.14 -7.75 -7.75
CA VAL A 242 56.68 -6.79 -8.73
C VAL A 242 58.13 -7.10 -9.08
N ASN A 243 58.53 -6.72 -10.30
CA ASN A 243 59.93 -6.75 -10.71
C ASN A 243 60.49 -5.33 -10.78
N PRO A 244 61.09 -4.80 -9.70
CA PRO A 244 61.64 -3.46 -9.70
C PRO A 244 62.89 -3.34 -10.58
N PHE A 245 63.53 -4.45 -10.97
CA PHE A 245 64.80 -4.43 -11.69
C PHE A 245 64.65 -4.24 -13.21
N ASP A 246 63.44 -4.28 -13.77
CA ASP A 246 63.17 -3.96 -15.19
C ASP A 246 63.85 -2.62 -15.56
N GLU A 247 64.76 -2.65 -16.54
CA GLU A 247 65.53 -1.49 -16.99
C GLU A 247 64.65 -0.40 -17.60
N LEU A 248 63.51 -0.80 -18.15
CA LEU A 248 62.55 0.12 -18.76
C LEU A 248 61.61 0.75 -17.72
N LEU A 249 61.58 0.27 -16.48
CA LEU A 249 60.69 0.77 -15.42
C LEU A 249 61.15 2.14 -14.89
N THR A 250 60.23 3.10 -14.79
CA THR A 250 60.44 4.40 -14.15
C THR A 250 59.90 4.45 -12.72
N GLU A 251 58.60 4.21 -12.56
CA GLU A 251 57.89 4.24 -11.27
C GLU A 251 56.67 3.32 -11.29
N TYR A 252 56.18 2.97 -10.10
CA TYR A 252 54.87 2.37 -9.92
C TYR A 252 53.85 3.42 -9.45
N GLU A 253 52.63 3.35 -9.97
CA GLU A 253 51.48 4.11 -9.48
C GLU A 253 50.43 3.16 -8.92
N LEU A 254 50.09 3.36 -7.64
CA LEU A 254 49.13 2.57 -6.89
C LEU A 254 47.89 3.39 -6.58
N TYR A 255 46.70 2.87 -6.88
CA TYR A 255 45.44 3.50 -6.52
C TYR A 255 44.31 2.47 -6.40
N ALA A 256 43.21 2.84 -5.73
CA ALA A 256 41.96 2.07 -5.72
C ALA A 256 40.90 2.77 -6.58
N ASP A 257 40.05 1.98 -7.23
CA ASP A 257 38.94 2.51 -8.03
C ASP A 257 37.96 3.25 -7.11
N SER A 258 37.66 4.52 -7.42
CA SER A 258 36.73 5.35 -6.64
C SER A 258 35.26 4.93 -6.79
N LEU A 259 34.96 3.99 -7.68
CA LEU A 259 33.63 3.44 -7.93
C LEU A 259 33.71 1.92 -7.91
N THR A 260 33.01 1.29 -6.97
CA THR A 260 32.92 -0.17 -6.86
C THR A 260 31.55 -0.63 -7.32
N VAL A 261 31.50 -1.53 -8.31
CA VAL A 261 30.25 -2.16 -8.77
C VAL A 261 30.09 -3.53 -8.11
N ARG A 262 29.04 -3.71 -7.30
CA ARG A 262 28.64 -4.99 -6.72
C ARG A 262 27.46 -5.56 -7.51
N VAL A 263 27.61 -6.75 -8.06
CA VAL A 263 26.55 -7.45 -8.80
C VAL A 263 25.94 -8.51 -7.88
N MET A 264 24.64 -8.43 -7.62
CA MET A 264 23.85 -9.47 -6.96
C MET A 264 22.68 -9.88 -7.87
N GLY A 265 22.78 -11.06 -8.49
CA GLY A 265 21.84 -11.48 -9.53
C GLY A 265 21.86 -10.51 -10.70
N ASP A 266 20.68 -10.01 -11.10
CA ASP A 266 20.53 -9.06 -12.22
C ASP A 266 20.74 -7.59 -11.82
N LYS A 267 21.05 -7.28 -10.55
CA LYS A 267 21.20 -5.90 -10.06
C LYS A 267 22.67 -5.56 -9.81
N ALA A 268 23.13 -4.46 -10.41
CA ALA A 268 24.42 -3.84 -10.15
C ALA A 268 24.25 -2.60 -9.25
N ASP A 269 24.87 -2.63 -8.07
CA ASP A 269 24.96 -1.51 -7.13
C ASP A 269 26.33 -0.83 -7.28
N THR A 270 26.36 0.49 -7.39
CA THR A 270 27.60 1.27 -7.46
C THR A 270 27.80 1.99 -6.14
N ILE A 271 28.98 1.85 -5.55
CA ILE A 271 29.39 2.51 -4.30
C ILE A 271 30.52 3.48 -4.61
N LEU A 272 30.42 4.71 -4.11
CA LEU A 272 31.40 5.77 -4.31
C LEU A 272 32.40 5.83 -3.15
N HIS A 273 33.68 6.01 -3.47
CA HIS A 273 34.77 6.13 -2.51
C HIS A 273 35.58 7.41 -2.75
N ARG A 274 36.20 7.95 -1.70
CA ARG A 274 37.07 9.13 -1.76
C ARG A 274 38.45 8.80 -1.21
N PHE A 275 39.21 8.00 -1.95
CA PHE A 275 40.57 7.62 -1.57
C PHE A 275 41.53 8.82 -1.63
N THR A 276 42.26 9.05 -0.53
CA THR A 276 43.27 10.11 -0.43
C THR A 276 44.58 9.54 0.12
N PRO A 277 45.73 9.75 -0.58
CA PRO A 277 45.85 10.38 -1.90
C PRO A 277 45.20 9.53 -3.01
N ARG A 278 44.76 10.19 -4.09
CA ARG A 278 44.11 9.49 -5.23
C ARG A 278 45.07 8.51 -5.92
N THR A 279 46.36 8.78 -5.87
CA THR A 279 47.40 7.91 -6.44
C THR A 279 48.68 8.04 -5.61
N LEU A 280 49.26 6.89 -5.25
CA LEU A 280 50.55 6.79 -4.56
C LEU A 280 51.63 6.43 -5.58
N LYS A 281 52.74 7.16 -5.55
CA LYS A 281 53.93 6.84 -6.36
C LYS A 281 54.92 6.04 -5.53
N ILE A 282 55.46 4.98 -6.10
CA ILE A 282 56.48 4.11 -5.49
C ILE A 282 57.65 4.04 -6.47
N THR A 283 58.84 4.43 -6.02
CA THR A 283 60.03 4.45 -6.87
C THR A 283 60.60 3.04 -7.06
N LYS A 284 61.42 2.85 -8.10
CA LYS A 284 62.18 1.62 -8.32
C LYS A 284 63.06 1.25 -7.12
N SER A 285 63.76 2.24 -6.54
CA SER A 285 64.62 2.01 -5.38
C SER A 285 63.85 1.58 -4.13
N GLU A 286 62.63 2.11 -3.96
CA GLU A 286 61.77 1.71 -2.85
C GLU A 286 61.24 0.29 -3.05
N ALA A 287 60.72 -0.04 -4.24
CA ALA A 287 60.22 -1.38 -4.54
C ALA A 287 61.32 -2.47 -4.48
N ALA A 288 62.59 -2.11 -4.68
CA ALA A 288 63.74 -3.01 -4.57
C ALA A 288 64.15 -3.37 -3.13
N THR A 289 63.46 -2.85 -2.10
CA THR A 289 63.72 -3.19 -0.70
C THR A 289 63.14 -4.55 -0.25
N GLY A 290 62.50 -5.28 -1.16
CA GLY A 290 61.86 -6.58 -0.90
C GLY A 290 60.41 -6.47 -0.40
N LEU A 291 60.08 -5.49 0.44
CA LEU A 291 58.72 -5.23 0.92
C LEU A 291 58.44 -3.73 1.04
N VAL A 292 57.36 -3.29 0.39
CA VAL A 292 56.80 -1.94 0.50
C VAL A 292 55.36 -2.02 1.00
N GLU A 293 55.06 -1.29 2.07
CA GLU A 293 53.71 -1.16 2.61
C GLU A 293 53.09 0.19 2.26
N ARG A 294 51.88 0.17 1.71
CA ARG A 294 51.11 1.34 1.29
C ARG A 294 49.61 1.15 1.50
N ASP A 295 49.07 1.78 2.53
CA ASP A 295 47.64 1.76 2.80
C ASP A 295 46.88 2.79 1.95
N LEU A 296 45.62 2.47 1.66
CA LEU A 296 44.69 3.37 0.97
C LEU A 296 43.50 3.64 1.90
N VAL A 297 43.26 4.91 2.21
CA VAL A 297 42.20 5.31 3.14
C VAL A 297 41.08 6.01 2.39
N ASP A 298 39.87 5.48 2.53
CA ASP A 298 38.64 6.11 2.07
C ASP A 298 38.24 7.21 3.07
N MET A 299 38.27 8.46 2.62
CA MET A 299 37.95 9.65 3.42
C MET A 299 36.46 10.04 3.32
N PHE A 300 35.61 9.25 2.65
CA PHE A 300 34.19 9.56 2.55
C PHE A 300 33.50 9.50 3.92
N SER A 301 32.84 10.59 4.30
CA SER A 301 32.11 10.71 5.56
C SER A 301 30.90 11.64 5.42
N TYR A 302 29.93 11.48 6.30
CA TYR A 302 28.77 12.34 6.44
C TYR A 302 28.96 13.24 7.67
N PRO A 303 28.89 14.57 7.51
CA PRO A 303 28.90 15.47 8.64
C PRO A 303 27.58 15.33 9.42
N ALA A 304 27.69 15.18 10.73
CA ALA A 304 26.57 15.05 11.63
C ALA A 304 26.74 15.93 12.86
N LYS A 305 25.62 16.51 13.31
CA LYS A 305 25.49 17.22 14.57
C LYS A 305 24.63 16.41 15.50
N LEU A 306 25.22 16.03 16.63
CA LEU A 306 24.53 15.36 17.71
C LEU A 306 24.19 16.39 18.79
N VAL A 307 22.93 16.34 19.26
CA VAL A 307 22.44 17.16 20.38
C VAL A 307 21.83 16.24 21.44
N VAL A 308 22.26 16.38 22.69
CA VAL A 308 21.58 15.82 23.87
C VAL A 308 20.85 16.95 24.56
N GLY A 309 19.54 16.82 24.68
CA GLY A 309 18.71 17.90 25.19
C GLY A 309 17.32 17.46 25.62
N THR A 310 16.46 18.45 25.76
CA THR A 310 15.03 18.31 26.06
C THR A 310 14.25 18.90 24.89
N VAL A 311 12.92 18.86 24.93
CA VAL A 311 12.09 19.57 23.93
C VAL A 311 12.32 21.08 23.94
N CYS A 312 12.80 21.66 25.03
CA CYS A 312 13.21 23.07 25.12
C CYS A 312 14.54 23.38 24.40
N GLY A 313 15.23 22.35 23.93
CA GLY A 313 16.55 22.44 23.31
C GLY A 313 17.67 21.89 24.18
N ALA A 314 18.88 22.35 23.88
CA ALA A 314 20.11 21.93 24.52
C ALA A 314 20.12 22.26 26.03
N LEU A 315 20.69 21.36 26.83
CA LEU A 315 20.87 21.56 28.26
C LEU A 315 22.10 22.46 28.51
N GLU A 316 21.99 23.42 29.41
CA GLU A 316 23.15 24.21 29.87
C GLU A 316 23.98 23.43 30.90
N ASP A 317 25.30 23.63 30.87
CA ASP A 317 26.28 23.04 31.79
C ASP A 317 26.24 21.50 31.92
N ALA A 318 25.81 20.79 30.87
CA ALA A 318 25.71 19.34 30.83
C ALA A 318 26.59 18.71 29.72
N GLN A 319 27.53 17.84 30.11
CA GLN A 319 28.40 17.11 29.18
C GLN A 319 28.17 15.60 29.26
N PHE A 320 27.83 14.99 28.14
CA PHE A 320 27.45 13.58 28.05
C PHE A 320 28.53 12.74 27.37
N TYR A 321 28.78 11.54 27.91
CA TYR A 321 29.54 10.51 27.24
C TYR A 321 28.63 9.71 26.33
N ILE A 322 28.94 9.73 25.03
CA ILE A 322 28.13 9.07 24.01
C ILE A 322 28.98 8.02 23.33
N ARG A 323 28.54 6.77 23.41
CA ARG A 323 29.15 5.68 22.68
C ARG A 323 28.49 5.57 21.30
N ILE A 324 29.30 5.61 20.26
CA ILE A 324 28.90 5.45 18.86
C ILE A 324 29.63 4.24 18.34
N PHE A 325 28.90 3.22 17.93
CA PHE A 325 29.49 2.02 17.35
C PHE A 325 28.72 1.56 16.12
N SER A 326 29.42 0.99 15.15
CA SER A 326 28.80 0.39 13.98
C SER A 326 28.31 -1.02 14.28
N THR A 327 27.29 -1.49 13.53
CA THR A 327 26.70 -2.82 13.71
C THR A 327 27.68 -3.96 13.41
N ASP A 328 28.60 -3.74 12.47
CA ASP A 328 29.73 -4.63 12.14
C ASP A 328 30.92 -4.50 13.11
N LYS A 329 30.80 -3.61 14.11
CA LYS A 329 31.83 -3.24 15.09
C LYS A 329 33.09 -2.62 14.51
N CYS A 330 33.16 -2.31 13.22
CA CYS A 330 34.32 -1.71 12.58
C CYS A 330 34.66 -0.28 13.03
N PHE A 331 33.69 0.38 13.67
CA PHE A 331 33.81 1.67 14.31
C PHE A 331 33.25 1.56 15.73
N ASP A 332 34.01 1.98 16.74
CA ASP A 332 33.53 2.08 18.13
C ASP A 332 34.32 3.19 18.82
N THR A 333 33.64 4.25 19.21
CA THR A 333 34.24 5.38 19.90
C THR A 333 33.30 5.90 20.98
N THR A 334 33.88 6.53 22.00
CA THR A 334 33.13 7.29 22.98
C THR A 334 33.56 8.74 22.91
N LEU A 335 32.62 9.62 22.58
CA LEU A 335 32.86 11.07 22.57
C LEU A 335 32.29 11.71 23.84
N LEU A 336 32.85 12.86 24.21
CA LEU A 336 32.32 13.74 25.23
C LEU A 336 31.74 14.98 24.54
N THR A 337 30.48 15.32 24.82
CA THR A 337 29.87 16.53 24.28
C THR A 337 30.47 17.79 24.92
N ASN A 338 30.26 18.94 24.27
CA ASN A 338 30.52 20.23 24.91
C ASN A 338 29.55 20.48 26.08
N ALA A 339 29.72 21.61 26.79
CA ALA A 339 28.90 22.00 27.93
C ALA A 339 27.41 22.22 27.61
N SER A 340 27.04 22.30 26.32
CA SER A 340 25.65 22.42 25.87
C SER A 340 25.07 21.09 25.37
N GLY A 341 25.70 19.96 25.66
CA GLY A 341 25.25 18.65 25.16
C GLY A 341 25.42 18.45 23.65
N ILE A 342 26.22 19.27 22.95
CA ILE A 342 26.39 19.20 21.48
C ILE A 342 27.75 18.57 21.12
N ALA A 343 27.76 17.76 20.05
CA ALA A 343 28.97 17.25 19.42
C ALA A 343 28.84 17.25 17.88
N ASN A 344 29.91 17.61 17.17
CA ASN A 344 30.01 17.45 15.73
C ASN A 344 30.88 16.23 15.42
N LEU A 345 30.49 15.46 14.40
CA LEU A 345 31.12 14.20 14.04
C LEU A 345 31.08 14.00 12.53
N ASP A 346 32.10 13.34 12.01
CA ASP A 346 32.17 12.87 10.62
C ASP A 346 32.06 11.35 10.63
N LEU A 347 30.98 10.81 10.06
CA LEU A 347 30.70 9.38 10.09
C LEU A 347 30.94 8.74 8.73
N PRO A 348 31.83 7.74 8.63
CA PRO A 348 31.92 6.88 7.47
C PRO A 348 30.56 6.23 7.12
N PRO A 349 30.33 5.81 5.86
CA PRO A 349 29.08 5.17 5.40
C PRO A 349 28.90 3.75 5.98
N LEU A 350 28.65 3.65 7.28
CA LEU A 350 28.34 2.43 8.03
C LEU A 350 26.97 2.56 8.70
N SER A 351 26.45 1.45 9.22
CA SER A 351 25.22 1.47 10.04
C SER A 351 25.61 1.57 11.52
N TYR A 352 25.08 2.56 12.23
CA TYR A 352 25.47 2.93 13.59
C TYR A 352 24.35 2.71 14.61
N VAL A 353 24.80 2.45 15.84
CA VAL A 353 24.01 2.54 17.07
C VAL A 353 24.72 3.52 18.00
N MET A 354 23.99 4.53 18.47
CA MET A 354 24.49 5.57 19.35
C MET A 354 23.74 5.51 20.67
N THR A 355 24.45 5.60 21.78
CA THR A 355 23.87 5.51 23.14
C THR A 355 24.50 6.52 24.07
N VAL A 356 23.67 7.15 24.90
CA VAL A 356 24.15 7.92 26.05
C VAL A 356 24.64 6.94 27.11
N LYS A 357 25.93 6.98 27.42
CA LYS A 357 26.59 6.05 28.35
C LYS A 357 26.54 6.59 29.77
N ASP A 358 26.93 7.86 29.94
CA ASP A 358 27.10 8.51 31.23
C ASP A 358 27.17 10.05 31.08
N ILE A 359 27.33 10.75 32.19
CA ILE A 359 27.52 12.21 32.25
C ILE A 359 28.82 12.57 32.99
N ASN A 360 29.52 13.62 32.54
CA ASN A 360 30.82 14.02 33.13
C ASN A 360 30.69 14.50 34.58
N ARG A 361 29.63 15.26 34.88
CA ARG A 361 29.31 15.72 36.22
C ARG A 361 27.91 15.26 36.57
N VAL A 362 27.81 14.38 37.56
CA VAL A 362 26.53 13.83 38.02
C VAL A 362 25.89 14.84 38.97
N ASP A 363 24.82 15.47 38.51
CA ASP A 363 23.87 16.22 39.34
C ASP A 363 22.57 15.38 39.48
N ALA A 364 21.90 15.51 40.63
CA ALA A 364 20.62 14.86 40.90
C ALA A 364 19.55 15.23 39.84
N SER A 365 19.64 16.43 39.27
CA SER A 365 18.74 16.90 38.20
C SER A 365 18.99 16.20 36.84
N LEU A 366 20.22 15.74 36.58
CA LEU A 366 20.64 15.18 35.29
C LEU A 366 20.59 13.65 35.25
N LYS A 367 20.58 12.99 36.41
CA LYS A 367 20.51 11.53 36.50
C LYS A 367 19.28 10.91 35.81
N PRO A 368 18.05 11.44 35.96
CA PRO A 368 16.87 10.92 35.26
C PRO A 368 17.01 11.00 33.73
N ILE A 369 17.69 12.04 33.22
CA ILE A 369 17.93 12.25 31.79
C ILE A 369 18.83 11.12 31.24
N VAL A 370 19.94 10.83 31.94
CA VAL A 370 20.85 9.76 31.54
C VAL A 370 20.16 8.41 31.60
N ASP A 371 19.46 8.10 32.69
CA ASP A 371 18.77 6.82 32.86
C ASP A 371 17.68 6.61 31.78
N TYR A 372 16.97 7.67 31.41
CA TYR A 372 15.99 7.67 30.32
C TYR A 372 16.63 7.41 28.96
N LEU A 373 17.68 8.15 28.62
CA LEU A 373 18.31 8.09 27.29
C LEU A 373 19.19 6.85 27.08
N LYS A 374 19.73 6.27 28.16
CA LYS A 374 20.61 5.09 28.10
C LYS A 374 19.95 3.87 27.48
N VAL A 375 18.63 3.72 27.65
CA VAL A 375 17.85 2.62 27.06
C VAL A 375 17.25 2.96 25.68
N ARG A 376 17.53 4.15 25.15
CA ARG A 376 16.96 4.70 23.91
C ARG A 376 18.04 5.05 22.89
N PRO A 377 18.62 4.04 22.22
CA PRO A 377 19.65 4.27 21.23
C PRO A 377 19.10 4.95 19.97
N ILE A 378 19.88 5.83 19.36
CA ILE A 378 19.67 6.27 17.97
C ILE A 378 20.29 5.22 17.04
N ARG A 379 19.50 4.76 16.07
CA ARG A 379 19.96 3.88 14.99
C ARG A 379 20.02 4.67 13.69
N LEU A 380 21.14 4.59 12.98
CA LEU A 380 21.39 5.36 11.78
C LEU A 380 22.03 4.48 10.71
N ASP A 381 21.34 4.25 9.58
CA ASP A 381 21.86 3.40 8.51
C ASP A 381 22.47 4.24 7.36
N LEU A 382 23.72 4.70 7.56
CA LEU A 382 24.41 5.44 6.50
C LEU A 382 24.88 4.55 5.36
N ALA A 383 25.03 3.24 5.57
CA ALA A 383 25.38 2.32 4.51
C ALA A 383 24.23 2.22 3.48
N ALA A 384 22.98 2.12 3.94
CA ALA A 384 21.81 2.14 3.07
C ALA A 384 21.60 3.51 2.40
N LEU A 385 21.77 4.60 3.16
CA LEU A 385 21.69 5.96 2.61
C LEU A 385 22.71 6.17 1.49
N HIS A 386 23.97 5.77 1.73
CA HIS A 386 25.07 5.96 0.79
C HIS A 386 24.85 5.22 -0.54
N LYS A 387 24.23 4.02 -0.51
CA LYS A 387 23.84 3.29 -1.72
C LYS A 387 22.82 4.03 -2.60
N ARG A 388 21.98 4.89 -2.01
CA ARG A 388 20.96 5.66 -2.77
C ARG A 388 21.58 6.76 -3.63
N TYR A 389 22.77 7.26 -3.28
CA TYR A 389 23.45 8.37 -3.99
C TYR A 389 24.19 7.92 -5.26
N LYS A 390 23.58 7.03 -6.05
CA LYS A 390 24.21 6.12 -7.01
C LYS A 390 25.20 6.74 -8.02
N ASN A 391 25.24 8.06 -8.25
CA ASN A 391 26.14 8.69 -9.24
C ASN A 391 26.50 10.18 -8.99
N HIS A 392 26.27 10.76 -7.79
CA HIS A 392 26.45 12.21 -7.59
C HIS A 392 27.45 12.53 -6.46
N PRO A 393 28.76 12.63 -6.75
CA PRO A 393 29.79 12.97 -5.76
C PRO A 393 29.64 14.38 -5.16
N ASP A 394 28.90 15.27 -5.83
CA ASP A 394 28.75 16.69 -5.48
C ASP A 394 27.35 17.06 -4.97
N SER A 395 26.41 16.11 -4.88
CA SER A 395 25.18 16.32 -4.12
C SER A 395 25.56 16.40 -2.65
N ILE A 396 25.50 17.61 -2.08
CA ILE A 396 25.84 17.94 -0.68
C ILE A 396 25.46 16.76 0.21
N ALA A 397 26.45 16.12 0.83
CA ALA A 397 26.20 15.08 1.82
C ALA A 397 25.21 15.68 2.84
N PRO A 398 24.01 15.11 3.01
CA PRO A 398 23.00 15.70 3.87
C PRO A 398 23.61 15.91 5.25
N PHE A 399 23.52 17.13 5.76
CA PHE A 399 23.94 17.41 7.12
C PHE A 399 22.97 16.70 8.05
N LEU A 400 23.48 15.75 8.84
CA LEU A 400 22.64 14.90 9.67
C LEU A 400 22.43 15.55 11.04
N ASN A 401 21.19 15.73 11.45
CA ASN A 401 20.84 16.17 12.81
C ASN A 401 20.40 14.96 13.63
N LEU A 402 21.09 14.70 14.73
CA LEU A 402 20.89 13.53 15.60
C LEU A 402 20.54 14.00 17.01
N ASN A 403 19.27 13.91 17.39
CA ASN A 403 18.79 14.45 18.65
C ASN A 403 18.42 13.34 19.63
N PHE A 404 19.11 13.31 20.77
CA PHE A 404 18.68 12.61 21.97
C PHE A 404 17.79 13.56 22.78
N THR A 405 16.48 13.40 22.61
CA THR A 405 15.46 14.19 23.31
C THR A 405 15.03 13.46 24.59
N TYR A 406 15.18 14.10 25.74
CA TYR A 406 14.57 13.65 26.98
C TYR A 406 13.16 14.23 27.11
N HIS A 407 12.18 13.34 27.23
CA HIS A 407 10.78 13.69 27.41
C HIS A 407 10.33 13.54 28.87
N LYS A 408 9.48 14.48 29.31
CA LYS A 408 8.68 14.35 30.53
C LYS A 408 7.24 14.01 30.18
N THR A 409 6.42 13.74 31.19
CA THR A 409 4.97 13.67 31.01
C THR A 409 4.47 15.00 30.41
N PRO A 410 3.84 14.98 29.23
CA PRO A 410 3.39 16.18 28.56
C PRO A 410 2.12 16.74 29.21
N ASN A 411 1.94 18.04 29.05
CA ASN A 411 0.67 18.73 29.21
C ASN A 411 0.00 18.84 27.84
N ILE A 412 -1.16 18.22 27.68
CA ILE A 412 -1.94 18.20 26.45
C ILE A 412 -3.12 19.17 26.63
N ALA A 413 -3.24 20.14 25.74
CA ALA A 413 -4.34 21.09 25.68
C ALA A 413 -5.10 20.91 24.36
N VAL A 414 -6.41 21.05 24.40
CA VAL A 414 -7.29 20.97 23.23
C VAL A 414 -7.98 22.30 23.06
N SER A 415 -8.07 22.79 21.82
CA SER A 415 -8.88 23.96 21.49
C SER A 415 -10.32 23.78 21.97
N ASP A 416 -11.01 24.86 22.31
CA ASP A 416 -12.42 24.75 22.68
C ASP A 416 -13.26 24.33 21.46
N PHE A 417 -14.23 23.45 21.69
CA PHE A 417 -15.18 22.98 20.67
C PHE A 417 -16.52 22.69 21.35
N GLY A 418 -17.62 22.84 20.63
CA GLY A 418 -18.96 22.71 21.22
C GLY A 418 -19.24 23.79 22.25
N THR A 419 -20.05 23.46 23.26
CA THR A 419 -20.37 24.35 24.38
C THR A 419 -19.96 23.71 25.72
N ARG A 420 -19.86 24.49 26.79
CA ARG A 420 -19.58 23.96 28.13
C ARG A 420 -20.87 23.79 28.90
N GLN A 421 -21.05 22.65 29.55
CA GLN A 421 -22.19 22.46 30.45
C GLN A 421 -22.13 23.51 31.57
N CYS A 422 -23.26 24.18 31.83
CA CYS A 422 -23.41 25.31 32.75
C CYS A 422 -22.51 26.53 32.42
N SER A 423 -21.96 26.63 31.20
CA SER A 423 -20.94 27.61 30.84
C SER A 423 -19.69 27.57 31.75
N ASP A 424 -19.40 26.41 32.34
CA ASP A 424 -18.31 26.20 33.29
C ASP A 424 -17.21 25.33 32.65
N LEU A 425 -15.99 25.86 32.59
CA LEU A 425 -14.83 25.18 31.99
C LEU A 425 -14.42 23.89 32.73
N SER A 426 -14.85 23.71 33.99
CA SER A 426 -14.62 22.49 34.76
C SER A 426 -15.61 21.36 34.43
N LYS A 427 -16.64 21.66 33.62
CA LYS A 427 -17.69 20.71 33.23
C LYS A 427 -17.42 20.09 31.85
N PRO A 428 -18.08 18.95 31.53
CA PRO A 428 -17.95 18.29 30.24
C PRO A 428 -18.26 19.20 29.05
N ILE A 429 -17.60 18.91 27.92
CA ILE A 429 -17.90 19.55 26.64
C ILE A 429 -19.18 18.95 26.09
N VAL A 430 -20.06 19.81 25.59
CA VAL A 430 -21.35 19.47 25.04
C VAL A 430 -21.26 19.59 23.52
N ILE A 431 -21.55 18.48 22.84
CA ILE A 431 -21.62 18.43 21.37
C ILE A 431 -22.98 17.91 20.94
N ASN A 432 -23.42 18.29 19.74
CA ASN A 432 -24.68 17.87 19.15
C ASN A 432 -24.45 16.71 18.19
N GLN A 433 -25.33 15.71 18.26
CA GLN A 433 -25.36 14.60 17.31
C GLN A 433 -25.47 15.12 15.86
N ASN A 434 -24.71 14.51 14.96
CA ASN A 434 -24.58 14.84 13.53
C ASN A 434 -24.03 16.24 13.18
N MET A 435 -23.59 17.03 14.16
CA MET A 435 -22.86 18.27 13.89
C MET A 435 -21.37 17.98 13.70
N ALA A 436 -20.74 18.66 12.74
CA ALA A 436 -19.31 18.57 12.48
C ALA A 436 -18.51 19.48 13.42
N TYR A 437 -17.39 18.98 13.94
CA TYR A 437 -16.48 19.68 14.82
C TYR A 437 -15.03 19.51 14.34
N THR A 438 -14.23 20.54 14.55
CA THR A 438 -12.78 20.55 14.29
C THR A 438 -12.06 20.96 15.56
N VAL A 439 -10.99 20.24 15.91
CA VAL A 439 -10.17 20.50 17.10
C VAL A 439 -8.69 20.57 16.73
N SER A 440 -7.98 21.49 17.36
CA SER A 440 -6.52 21.53 17.37
C SER A 440 -6.00 21.12 18.75
N VAL A 441 -4.86 20.43 18.77
CA VAL A 441 -4.27 19.91 20.00
C VAL A 441 -2.85 20.44 20.14
N ASP A 442 -2.59 21.09 21.27
CA ASP A 442 -1.28 21.57 21.65
C ASP A 442 -0.67 20.65 22.71
N VAL A 443 0.59 20.27 22.51
CA VAL A 443 1.32 19.42 23.45
C VAL A 443 2.58 20.15 23.90
N THR A 444 2.72 20.30 25.21
CA THR A 444 3.85 21.02 25.84
C THR A 444 4.47 20.19 26.94
N GLU A 445 5.76 20.36 27.21
CA GLU A 445 6.42 19.76 28.37
C GLU A 445 7.09 20.83 29.22
N ARG A 446 6.97 20.68 30.55
CA ARG A 446 7.47 21.68 31.50
C ARG A 446 8.89 21.36 32.00
N PHE A 447 9.82 22.26 31.70
CA PHE A 447 11.21 22.20 32.17
C PHE A 447 11.63 23.50 32.83
N SER A 448 12.18 23.43 34.05
CA SER A 448 12.69 24.59 34.79
C SER A 448 11.72 25.78 34.88
N GLY A 449 10.40 25.52 34.83
CA GLY A 449 9.34 26.53 34.88
C GLY A 449 8.85 27.04 33.52
N PHE A 450 9.49 26.64 32.41
CA PHE A 450 9.08 26.95 31.05
C PHE A 450 8.28 25.81 30.44
N ASP A 451 7.18 26.13 29.75
CA ASP A 451 6.39 25.18 28.97
C ASP A 451 6.88 25.23 27.53
N CYS A 452 7.43 24.11 27.05
CA CYS A 452 8.07 24.02 25.74
C CYS A 452 7.19 23.17 24.80
N PRO A 453 6.84 23.67 23.60
CA PRO A 453 6.07 22.89 22.65
C PRO A 453 6.87 21.69 22.17
N VAL A 454 6.22 20.53 22.06
CA VAL A 454 6.83 19.36 21.42
C VAL A 454 6.90 19.56 19.92
N ASN A 455 7.95 19.04 19.28
CA ASN A 455 8.22 19.23 17.86
C ASN A 455 8.41 17.92 17.08
N GLU A 456 7.95 16.80 17.65
CA GLU A 456 7.98 15.47 17.05
C GLU A 456 6.84 14.60 17.59
N GLY A 457 6.56 13.48 16.92
CA GLY A 457 5.59 12.47 17.36
C GLY A 457 4.22 12.57 16.68
N PHE A 458 3.24 11.89 17.27
CA PHE A 458 1.87 11.81 16.78
C PHE A 458 0.86 11.68 17.93
N LEU A 459 -0.40 12.00 17.65
CA LEU A 459 -1.52 11.88 18.57
C LEU A 459 -2.46 10.76 18.11
N LEU A 460 -2.99 10.00 19.07
CA LEU A 460 -4.12 9.11 18.85
C LEU A 460 -5.35 9.70 19.53
N ILE A 461 -6.36 10.04 18.74
CA ILE A 461 -7.60 10.65 19.22
C ILE A 461 -8.74 9.67 18.99
N LYS A 462 -9.42 9.27 20.07
CA LYS A 462 -10.53 8.30 20.01
C LYS A 462 -11.65 8.65 20.97
N SER A 463 -12.88 8.46 20.55
CA SER A 463 -14.07 8.56 21.41
C SER A 463 -15.21 7.70 20.87
N PRO A 464 -15.92 6.93 21.70
CA PRO A 464 -17.16 6.25 21.30
C PRO A 464 -18.28 7.22 20.92
N GLY A 465 -18.17 8.49 21.32
CA GLY A 465 -19.11 9.54 20.98
C GLY A 465 -18.89 10.18 19.61
N PHE A 466 -17.93 9.69 18.81
CA PHE A 466 -17.64 10.22 17.47
C PHE A 466 -18.24 9.36 16.36
N LYS A 467 -18.58 10.01 15.25
CA LYS A 467 -19.02 9.42 13.98
C LYS A 467 -18.13 9.97 12.87
N ASN A 468 -17.77 9.11 11.91
CA ASN A 468 -16.93 9.44 10.75
C ASN A 468 -15.71 10.33 11.08
N PRO A 469 -14.82 9.91 12.00
CA PRO A 469 -13.59 10.66 12.25
C PRO A 469 -12.73 10.72 10.97
N SER A 470 -12.04 11.85 10.76
CA SER A 470 -11.19 12.04 9.57
C SER A 470 -10.03 11.05 9.51
N THR A 471 -9.38 10.79 10.65
CA THR A 471 -8.34 9.78 10.86
C THR A 471 -8.38 9.29 12.31
N ASP A 472 -7.59 8.26 12.66
CA ASP A 472 -7.36 7.87 14.07
C ASP A 472 -6.01 8.39 14.60
N THR A 473 -5.13 8.87 13.71
CA THR A 473 -3.76 9.30 14.02
C THR A 473 -3.49 10.67 13.39
N VAL A 474 -2.95 11.59 14.20
CA VAL A 474 -2.60 12.96 13.79
C VAL A 474 -1.09 13.13 13.96
N PHE A 475 -0.38 13.38 12.86
CA PHE A 475 1.07 13.54 12.87
C PHE A 475 1.47 14.99 13.15
N TYR A 476 2.63 15.18 13.79
CA TYR A 476 3.23 16.50 13.89
C TYR A 476 3.78 16.93 12.53
N ASP A 477 3.39 18.11 12.05
CA ASP A 477 3.92 18.69 10.82
C ASP A 477 5.03 19.70 11.15
N ALA A 478 6.26 19.36 10.76
CA ALA A 478 7.42 20.21 10.95
C ALA A 478 7.39 21.50 10.11
N ALA A 479 6.60 21.56 9.03
CA ALA A 479 6.49 22.74 8.19
C ALA A 479 5.58 23.81 8.82
N SER A 480 4.43 23.41 9.36
CA SER A 480 3.53 24.30 10.10
C SER A 480 3.92 24.52 11.56
N GLY A 481 4.70 23.61 12.15
CA GLY A 481 5.12 23.68 13.54
C GLY A 481 4.04 23.28 14.54
N ALA A 482 3.04 22.52 14.11
CA ALA A 482 1.89 22.11 14.90
C ALA A 482 1.37 20.72 14.48
N PHE A 483 0.48 20.15 15.29
CA PHE A 483 -0.29 18.97 14.89
C PHE A 483 -1.40 19.39 13.91
N GLU A 484 -1.69 18.53 12.94
CA GLU A 484 -2.81 18.76 12.01
C GLU A 484 -4.16 18.85 12.76
N SER A 485 -5.09 19.62 12.21
CA SER A 485 -6.44 19.73 12.79
C SER A 485 -7.21 18.42 12.63
N TYR A 486 -7.90 18.01 13.68
CA TYR A 486 -8.70 16.78 13.73
C TYR A 486 -10.18 17.09 13.58
N SER A 487 -10.89 16.42 12.66
CA SER A 487 -12.32 16.63 12.44
C SER A 487 -13.13 15.37 12.66
N PHE A 488 -14.34 15.54 13.22
CA PHE A 488 -15.27 14.46 13.51
C PHE A 488 -16.71 14.96 13.52
N ILE A 489 -17.67 14.04 13.48
CA ILE A 489 -19.10 14.32 13.62
C ILE A 489 -19.58 13.79 14.97
N GLY A 490 -20.48 14.52 15.66
CA GLY A 490 -21.11 14.05 16.89
C GLY A 490 -21.89 12.74 16.67
N GLY A 491 -21.58 11.70 17.45
CA GLY A 491 -22.18 10.37 17.38
C GLY A 491 -23.50 10.25 18.15
N ARG A 492 -23.84 9.04 18.59
CA ARG A 492 -25.06 8.76 19.37
C ARG A 492 -24.85 9.11 20.86
N PRO A 493 -25.85 9.67 21.58
CA PRO A 493 -25.73 9.96 23.01
C PRO A 493 -25.53 8.70 23.88
N ASN A 494 -24.81 8.86 25.00
CA ASN A 494 -24.68 7.79 25.99
C ASN A 494 -25.94 7.73 26.86
N LEU A 495 -26.75 6.68 26.69
CA LEU A 495 -28.00 6.51 27.46
C LEU A 495 -27.80 6.09 28.92
N VAL A 496 -26.58 5.69 29.31
CA VAL A 496 -26.26 5.25 30.67
C VAL A 496 -25.74 6.43 31.48
N SER A 497 -26.32 6.66 32.67
CA SER A 497 -25.86 7.70 33.59
C SER A 497 -24.38 7.48 33.95
N PRO A 498 -23.49 8.50 33.86
CA PRO A 498 -23.78 9.95 33.83
C PRO A 498 -23.94 10.58 32.42
N HIS A 499 -24.16 9.80 31.37
CA HIS A 499 -24.38 10.25 29.99
C HIS A 499 -23.15 10.87 29.31
N LEU A 500 -21.96 10.46 29.74
CA LEU A 500 -20.69 10.97 29.23
C LEU A 500 -19.94 9.91 28.43
N TYR A 501 -19.22 10.35 27.40
CA TYR A 501 -18.12 9.59 26.80
C TYR A 501 -16.77 10.22 27.19
N GLY A 502 -15.72 9.41 27.14
CA GLY A 502 -14.34 9.91 27.21
C GLY A 502 -13.80 10.14 25.81
N MET A 503 -13.37 11.36 25.52
CA MET A 503 -12.43 11.63 24.43
C MET A 503 -11.01 11.41 24.94
N PHE A 504 -10.33 10.43 24.38
CA PHE A 504 -8.98 10.05 24.74
C PHE A 504 -8.02 10.63 23.72
N ILE A 505 -7.06 11.43 24.18
CA ILE A 505 -5.99 12.00 23.36
C ILE A 505 -4.67 11.52 23.93
N GLU A 506 -4.01 10.62 23.22
CA GLU A 506 -2.76 10.03 23.63
C GLU A 506 -1.61 10.61 22.80
N TYR A 507 -0.55 11.07 23.47
CA TYR A 507 0.67 11.52 22.81
C TYR A 507 1.70 10.39 22.77
N HIS A 508 2.22 10.15 21.58
CA HIS A 508 3.23 9.15 21.30
C HIS A 508 4.41 9.75 20.52
N THR A 509 5.61 9.26 20.77
CA THR A 509 6.77 9.51 19.89
C THR A 509 7.21 8.21 19.23
N GLU A 510 7.80 8.30 18.03
CA GLU A 510 8.32 7.11 17.33
C GLU A 510 9.38 6.36 18.16
N LYS A 511 10.10 7.07 19.02
CA LYS A 511 11.22 6.53 19.82
C LYS A 511 10.75 5.95 21.15
N ASP A 512 9.77 6.59 21.80
CA ASP A 512 9.41 6.29 23.20
C ASP A 512 8.04 5.64 23.35
N GLY A 513 7.22 5.65 22.29
CA GLY A 513 5.84 5.22 22.36
C GLY A 513 5.00 6.17 23.21
N PHE A 514 4.11 5.62 24.02
CA PHE A 514 3.16 6.38 24.85
C PHE A 514 3.86 7.20 25.95
N LEU A 515 3.64 8.52 25.95
CA LEU A 515 4.23 9.44 26.93
C LEU A 515 3.21 10.11 27.85
N GLY A 516 1.96 10.26 27.40
CA GLY A 516 0.91 10.87 28.20
C GLY A 516 -0.46 10.83 27.52
N GLN A 517 -1.50 11.09 28.30
CA GLN A 517 -2.88 11.12 27.83
C GLN A 517 -3.68 12.22 28.52
N LEU A 518 -4.57 12.83 27.75
CA LEU A 518 -5.68 13.63 28.25
C LEU A 518 -6.98 12.84 28.02
N ILE A 519 -7.82 12.79 29.05
CA ILE A 519 -9.18 12.25 28.96
C ILE A 519 -10.13 13.42 29.17
N GLN A 520 -10.77 13.86 28.09
CA GLN A 520 -11.74 14.94 28.12
C GLN A 520 -13.15 14.36 28.13
N PRO A 521 -13.96 14.57 29.18
CA PRO A 521 -15.35 14.14 29.18
C PRO A 521 -16.17 14.96 28.18
N ILE A 522 -16.96 14.25 27.37
CA ILE A 522 -17.91 14.84 26.41
C ILE A 522 -19.33 14.33 26.68
N LEU A 523 -20.30 15.21 26.55
CA LEU A 523 -21.74 14.94 26.57
C LEU A 523 -22.26 15.16 25.15
N VAL A 524 -22.92 14.15 24.61
CA VAL A 524 -23.52 14.24 23.28
C VAL A 524 -25.02 14.45 23.46
N GLN A 525 -25.56 15.55 22.93
CA GLN A 525 -26.99 15.80 22.88
C GLN A 525 -27.59 15.17 21.62
N GLY A 526 -28.79 14.61 21.76
CA GLY A 526 -29.50 13.98 20.65
C GLY A 526 -30.27 12.74 21.09
N ASN A 527 -30.52 11.84 20.13
CA ASN A 527 -31.39 10.68 20.28
C ASN A 527 -30.63 9.37 20.07
N ALA A 528 -30.92 8.37 20.91
CA ALA A 528 -30.46 7.00 20.73
C ALA A 528 -31.58 5.98 21.01
N GLU A 529 -31.54 4.88 20.26
CA GLU A 529 -32.43 3.73 20.43
C GLU A 529 -32.16 3.03 21.77
N ILE A 530 -33.21 2.49 22.39
CA ILE A 530 -33.07 1.62 23.57
C ILE A 530 -32.76 0.19 23.07
N PRO A 531 -31.61 -0.41 23.46
CA PRO A 531 -31.31 -1.79 23.09
C PRO A 531 -32.40 -2.74 23.60
N GLY A 532 -33.07 -3.45 22.68
CA GLY A 532 -34.09 -4.46 23.00
C GLY A 532 -35.53 -3.95 23.19
N ALA A 533 -35.83 -2.69 22.87
CA ALA A 533 -37.19 -2.15 22.87
C ALA A 533 -37.84 -2.20 21.47
N ASP A 534 -37.99 -3.40 20.90
CA ASP A 534 -38.76 -3.60 19.67
C ASP A 534 -40.25 -3.62 20.00
N ILE A 535 -40.97 -2.51 19.77
CA ILE A 535 -42.42 -2.58 19.60
C ILE A 535 -42.66 -3.02 18.17
N PHE A 536 -42.85 -4.32 17.96
CA PHE A 536 -43.29 -4.84 16.66
C PHE A 536 -44.75 -4.45 16.43
N VAL A 537 -44.97 -3.49 15.53
CA VAL A 537 -46.19 -3.50 14.71
C VAL A 537 -45.73 -3.59 13.28
N ASN A 538 -45.86 -4.78 12.72
CA ASN A 538 -45.89 -5.03 11.28
C ASN A 538 -47.18 -4.36 10.77
N PRO A 539 -47.16 -3.27 9.99
CA PRO A 539 -48.35 -2.89 9.26
C PRO A 539 -48.47 -3.86 8.07
N VAL A 540 -48.86 -5.09 8.38
CA VAL A 540 -49.49 -6.08 7.50
C VAL A 540 -48.74 -6.33 6.18
N ASP A 541 -47.80 -7.27 6.22
CA ASP A 541 -47.56 -8.41 5.30
C ASP A 541 -47.78 -8.35 3.77
N ASP A 542 -47.99 -7.21 3.12
CA ASP A 542 -47.88 -7.13 1.66
C ASP A 542 -47.01 -5.93 1.26
N GLU A 543 -46.26 -6.09 0.16
CA GLU A 543 -45.25 -5.18 -0.42
C GLU A 543 -45.77 -3.77 -0.80
N SER A 544 -46.93 -3.36 -0.29
CA SER A 544 -47.79 -2.31 -0.81
C SER A 544 -47.99 -1.12 0.12
N ASN A 545 -47.54 -1.18 1.38
CA ASN A 545 -47.52 -0.05 2.33
C ASN A 545 -46.17 0.68 2.35
N VAL A 546 -45.55 0.77 1.18
CA VAL A 546 -44.25 1.37 0.98
C VAL A 546 -44.44 2.78 0.44
N VAL A 547 -43.87 3.79 1.09
CA VAL A 547 -43.88 5.16 0.54
C VAL A 547 -43.05 5.14 -0.74
N GLN A 548 -43.70 5.40 -1.87
CA GLN A 548 -43.08 5.42 -3.18
C GLN A 548 -42.37 6.76 -3.38
N ILE A 549 -41.05 6.73 -3.52
CA ILE A 549 -40.23 7.94 -3.64
C ILE A 549 -39.67 8.00 -5.07
N PRO A 550 -40.14 8.92 -5.92
CA PRO A 550 -39.52 9.11 -7.24
C PRO A 550 -38.12 9.69 -7.01
N MET A 551 -37.10 9.11 -7.62
CA MET A 551 -35.71 9.59 -7.50
C MET A 551 -35.39 10.53 -8.65
N PHE A 552 -35.64 10.12 -9.89
CA PHE A 552 -35.44 10.93 -11.10
C PHE A 552 -36.36 10.48 -12.24
N VAL A 553 -36.48 11.32 -13.27
CA VAL A 553 -37.27 11.06 -14.49
C VAL A 553 -36.36 11.14 -15.70
N LEU A 554 -36.43 10.14 -16.57
CA LEU A 554 -35.82 10.15 -17.89
C LEU A 554 -36.89 10.51 -18.92
N HIS A 555 -36.75 11.69 -19.53
CA HIS A 555 -37.68 12.16 -20.53
C HIS A 555 -37.33 11.58 -21.90
N ASP A 556 -38.33 11.06 -22.61
CA ASP A 556 -38.18 10.56 -23.98
C ASP A 556 -38.40 11.70 -24.99
N PRO A 557 -37.40 12.10 -25.79
CA PRO A 557 -37.55 13.17 -26.77
C PRO A 557 -38.49 12.76 -27.91
N PRO A 558 -39.40 13.65 -28.36
CA PRO A 558 -40.33 13.31 -29.42
C PRO A 558 -39.64 13.26 -30.81
N GLY A 559 -39.59 12.05 -31.39
CA GLY A 559 -39.62 11.86 -32.85
C GLY A 559 -38.33 12.05 -33.66
N ASP A 560 -37.16 12.24 -33.05
CA ASP A 560 -35.87 12.45 -33.76
C ASP A 560 -34.84 11.31 -33.60
N GLY A 561 -35.18 10.27 -32.84
CA GLY A 561 -34.29 9.13 -32.59
C GLY A 561 -33.25 9.37 -31.50
N SER A 562 -33.36 10.46 -30.74
CA SER A 562 -32.61 10.68 -29.50
C SER A 562 -33.25 9.95 -28.32
N TYR A 563 -32.46 9.67 -27.28
CA TYR A 563 -32.90 9.00 -26.05
C TYR A 563 -32.13 9.56 -24.84
N SER A 564 -32.72 9.45 -23.64
CA SER A 564 -32.06 9.85 -22.38
C SER A 564 -31.59 8.63 -21.59
N TYR A 565 -30.43 8.73 -20.93
CA TYR A 565 -29.87 7.65 -20.10
C TYR A 565 -29.06 8.18 -18.92
N VAL A 566 -28.90 7.34 -17.90
CA VAL A 566 -27.99 7.56 -16.76
C VAL A 566 -27.04 6.37 -16.64
N GLU A 567 -25.75 6.67 -16.55
CA GLU A 567 -24.68 5.67 -16.52
C GLU A 567 -24.64 4.86 -15.22
N LYS A 568 -24.15 3.62 -15.32
CA LYS A 568 -23.78 2.81 -14.17
C LYS A 568 -22.68 3.48 -13.35
N GLY A 569 -22.81 3.45 -12.02
CA GLY A 569 -21.89 4.09 -11.06
C GLY A 569 -22.28 5.53 -10.68
N THR A 570 -23.37 6.05 -11.25
CA THR A 570 -23.86 7.39 -10.93
C THR A 570 -24.43 7.43 -9.52
N LYS A 571 -23.92 8.37 -8.70
CA LYS A 571 -24.47 8.68 -7.36
C LYS A 571 -25.58 9.72 -7.46
N LEU A 572 -26.74 9.39 -6.92
CA LEU A 572 -27.96 10.20 -6.91
C LEU A 572 -28.33 10.48 -5.47
N THR A 573 -28.48 11.77 -5.14
CA THR A 573 -28.88 12.22 -3.81
C THR A 573 -30.18 13.00 -3.91
N LYS A 574 -31.17 12.72 -3.06
CA LYS A 574 -32.48 13.38 -3.01
C LYS A 574 -32.86 13.77 -1.58
N LYS A 575 -33.18 15.05 -1.37
CA LYS A 575 -33.74 15.57 -0.13
C LYS A 575 -35.28 15.58 -0.23
N LEU A 576 -35.96 15.02 0.75
CA LEU A 576 -37.43 14.98 0.86
C LEU A 576 -37.88 15.90 1.98
N GLU A 577 -38.65 16.93 1.66
CA GLU A 577 -39.28 17.85 2.61
C GLU A 577 -40.80 17.57 2.64
N TRP A 578 -41.45 17.65 3.80
CA TRP A 578 -42.88 17.33 3.97
C TRP A 578 -43.68 18.56 4.42
N GLU A 579 -44.85 18.80 3.80
CA GLU A 579 -45.89 19.72 4.30
C GLU A 579 -47.13 18.96 4.77
N LEU A 580 -47.63 19.31 5.96
CA LEU A 580 -48.64 18.55 6.71
C LEU A 580 -50.07 18.97 6.34
N GLY A 581 -50.86 18.08 5.73
CA GLY A 581 -52.29 18.33 5.48
C GLY A 581 -53.15 17.07 5.55
N GLY A 582 -53.84 16.84 6.68
CA GLY A 582 -54.94 15.85 6.76
C GLY A 582 -55.10 15.11 8.11
N ALA A 583 -56.35 15.02 8.58
CA ALA A 583 -56.78 14.69 9.95
C ALA A 583 -56.50 13.26 10.49
N LEU A 584 -55.75 12.41 9.76
CA LEU A 584 -55.26 11.11 10.27
C LEU A 584 -53.74 11.07 10.48
N GLY A 585 -53.00 12.10 10.04
CA GLY A 585 -51.55 12.21 10.22
C GLY A 585 -51.12 12.93 11.51
N ALA A 586 -52.01 13.71 12.13
CA ALA A 586 -51.66 14.56 13.27
C ALA A 586 -51.51 13.81 14.62
N SER A 587 -52.20 12.69 14.83
CA SER A 587 -52.21 11.98 16.13
C SER A 587 -51.19 10.85 16.25
N VAL A 588 -50.65 10.34 15.13
CA VAL A 588 -49.68 9.23 15.13
C VAL A 588 -48.27 9.71 14.74
N PHE A 589 -48.14 10.73 13.89
CA PHE A 589 -46.85 11.26 13.44
C PHE A 589 -46.47 12.60 14.09
N GLY A 590 -47.40 13.27 14.76
CA GLY A 590 -47.13 14.53 15.48
C GLY A 590 -46.25 14.38 16.73
N GLU A 591 -46.06 13.16 17.24
CA GLU A 591 -45.26 12.86 18.44
C GLU A 591 -44.02 11.98 18.16
N ALA A 592 -43.71 11.65 16.90
CA ALA A 592 -42.68 10.67 16.56
C ALA A 592 -41.34 11.31 16.12
N GLU A 593 -40.26 11.04 16.85
CA GLU A 593 -38.89 11.49 16.52
C GLU A 593 -38.07 10.40 15.79
N LEU A 594 -37.46 10.70 14.64
CA LEU A 594 -36.67 9.73 13.87
C LEU A 594 -35.29 9.48 14.52
N ALA A 595 -34.98 8.22 14.86
CA ALA A 595 -33.63 7.79 15.22
C ALA A 595 -32.99 7.06 14.02
N GLY A 596 -31.84 7.56 13.56
CA GLY A 596 -31.19 7.08 12.34
C GLY A 596 -30.28 5.86 12.52
N GLY A 597 -30.35 4.93 11.55
CA GLY A 597 -29.34 3.90 11.27
C GLY A 597 -29.90 2.64 10.62
N GLY A 598 -30.10 2.64 9.29
CA GLY A 598 -30.36 1.43 8.50
C GLY A 598 -29.19 1.12 7.55
N VAL A 599 -28.77 -0.14 7.47
CA VAL A 599 -27.78 -0.64 6.50
C VAL A 599 -28.52 -1.19 5.28
N LEU A 600 -28.17 -0.71 4.09
CA LEU A 600 -28.70 -1.20 2.82
C LEU A 600 -27.95 -2.48 2.41
N ILE A 601 -28.66 -3.59 2.21
CA ILE A 601 -28.11 -4.80 1.58
C ILE A 601 -28.47 -4.75 0.09
N GLY A 602 -27.45 -4.70 -0.78
CA GLY A 602 -27.59 -4.67 -2.25
C GLY A 602 -27.36 -3.30 -2.91
N PHE A 603 -27.19 -2.24 -2.12
CA PHE A 603 -26.94 -0.86 -2.54
C PHE A 603 -25.99 -0.21 -1.51
N GLU A 604 -24.86 0.40 -1.91
CA GLU A 604 -23.92 1.05 -0.98
C GLU A 604 -24.32 2.53 -0.77
N GLY A 605 -24.96 2.86 0.36
CA GLY A 605 -25.32 4.23 0.71
C GLY A 605 -25.70 4.37 2.18
N SER A 606 -25.41 5.52 2.79
CA SER A 606 -25.71 5.82 4.20
C SER A 606 -26.89 6.78 4.34
N VAL A 607 -27.84 6.47 5.22
CA VAL A 607 -28.90 7.40 5.63
C VAL A 607 -28.38 8.30 6.76
N GLY A 608 -28.33 9.62 6.53
CA GLY A 608 -28.13 10.61 7.58
C GLY A 608 -29.47 11.02 8.18
N ALA A 609 -29.62 10.98 9.51
CA ALA A 609 -30.84 11.45 10.19
C ALA A 609 -30.48 12.51 11.22
N GLY A 610 -31.02 13.71 11.08
CA GLY A 610 -31.07 14.73 12.13
C GLY A 610 -32.37 15.51 11.96
N VAL A 611 -33.25 15.50 12.98
CA VAL A 611 -34.42 16.39 13.10
C VAL A 611 -34.73 16.60 14.58
N GLU A 612 -34.94 17.87 14.95
CA GLU A 612 -35.59 18.32 16.18
C GLU A 612 -36.86 19.08 15.73
N LEU A 613 -38.06 18.62 16.11
CA LEU A 613 -39.31 19.06 15.47
C LEU A 613 -39.77 20.43 15.96
N GLY A 614 -39.43 21.46 15.18
CA GLY A 614 -39.88 22.83 15.34
C GLY A 614 -39.90 23.62 14.03
N GLY A 615 -40.66 23.16 13.04
CA GLY A 615 -40.98 23.91 11.81
C GLY A 615 -40.11 23.57 10.59
N GLY A 616 -40.64 22.68 9.74
CA GLY A 616 -40.20 22.45 8.35
C GLY A 616 -38.86 21.72 8.20
N GLU A 617 -38.86 20.39 8.17
CA GLU A 617 -37.62 19.62 7.94
C GLU A 617 -37.84 18.33 7.14
N GLY A 618 -36.78 17.91 6.45
CA GLY A 618 -36.76 16.83 5.46
C GLY A 618 -35.52 15.95 5.54
N PHE A 619 -35.53 14.76 4.91
CA PHE A 619 -34.44 13.77 4.97
C PHE A 619 -33.77 13.53 3.61
N GLU A 620 -32.48 13.17 3.63
CA GLU A 620 -31.68 12.95 2.42
C GLU A 620 -31.43 11.45 2.15
N ILE A 621 -31.75 11.01 0.94
CA ILE A 621 -31.49 9.66 0.42
C ILE A 621 -30.37 9.78 -0.62
N SER A 622 -29.27 9.05 -0.45
CA SER A 622 -28.23 8.93 -1.48
C SER A 622 -28.08 7.47 -1.94
N THR A 623 -27.96 7.25 -3.24
CA THR A 623 -27.87 5.92 -3.88
C THR A 623 -26.90 5.92 -5.06
N GLU A 624 -26.27 4.80 -5.37
CA GLU A 624 -25.43 4.61 -6.57
C GLU A 624 -26.08 3.61 -7.55
N LEU A 625 -26.09 3.91 -8.85
CA LEU A 625 -26.67 3.01 -9.86
C LEU A 625 -25.77 1.81 -10.16
N THR A 626 -26.30 0.60 -10.07
CA THR A 626 -25.58 -0.65 -10.39
C THR A 626 -25.61 -1.02 -11.87
N GLU A 627 -26.48 -0.38 -12.67
CA GLU A 627 -26.73 -0.61 -14.09
C GLU A 627 -27.16 0.70 -14.77
N GLU A 628 -26.92 0.81 -16.10
CA GLU A 628 -27.44 1.92 -16.92
C GLU A 628 -28.97 1.83 -17.03
N ILE A 629 -29.66 2.96 -16.93
CA ILE A 629 -31.10 3.06 -17.17
C ILE A 629 -31.31 4.07 -18.29
N SER A 630 -32.09 3.72 -19.32
CA SER A 630 -32.34 4.60 -20.47
C SER A 630 -33.79 4.53 -20.96
N THR A 631 -34.23 5.56 -21.68
CA THR A 631 -35.36 5.43 -22.62
C THR A 631 -34.92 4.61 -23.84
N LEU A 632 -35.87 4.19 -24.68
CA LEU A 632 -35.58 3.29 -25.81
C LEU A 632 -34.78 4.01 -26.91
N LYS A 633 -33.62 3.45 -27.32
CA LYS A 633 -32.70 4.05 -28.32
C LYS A 633 -33.27 4.17 -29.74
N LYS A 634 -34.44 3.55 -30.01
CA LYS A 634 -35.28 3.69 -31.21
C LYS A 634 -36.72 3.43 -30.77
N SER A 635 -37.68 4.17 -31.32
CA SER A 635 -39.12 3.89 -31.23
C SER A 635 -39.45 2.56 -31.93
N ALA A 636 -39.05 1.45 -31.32
CA ALA A 636 -39.43 0.12 -31.76
C ALA A 636 -40.87 -0.15 -31.28
N GLU A 637 -41.70 -0.72 -32.16
CA GLU A 637 -43.01 -1.23 -31.77
C GLU A 637 -42.85 -2.11 -30.52
N SER A 638 -43.50 -1.70 -29.42
CA SER A 638 -43.61 -2.56 -28.25
C SER A 638 -44.38 -3.81 -28.68
N THR A 639 -43.75 -4.98 -28.61
CA THR A 639 -44.41 -6.27 -28.88
C THR A 639 -45.49 -6.61 -27.84
N ASN A 640 -45.65 -5.78 -26.80
CA ASN A 640 -46.65 -5.93 -25.76
C ASN A 640 -47.67 -4.77 -25.82
N LEU A 641 -48.82 -5.01 -26.45
CA LEU A 641 -50.15 -4.37 -26.25
C LEU A 641 -50.28 -2.82 -26.23
N LEU A 642 -49.27 -2.05 -26.64
CA LEU A 642 -49.26 -0.58 -26.47
C LEU A 642 -48.70 0.23 -27.64
N GLY A 643 -48.82 -0.22 -28.89
CA GLY A 643 -48.43 0.59 -30.06
C GLY A 643 -47.00 1.18 -30.01
N ILE A 644 -46.77 2.26 -30.75
CA ILE A 644 -45.52 3.04 -30.70
C ILE A 644 -45.66 4.06 -29.56
N LEU A 645 -44.91 3.87 -28.47
CA LEU A 645 -44.79 4.87 -27.39
C LEU A 645 -43.69 5.88 -27.76
N SER A 646 -43.99 7.18 -27.67
CA SER A 646 -43.02 8.28 -27.87
C SER A 646 -43.49 9.52 -27.10
N GLY A 647 -42.55 10.32 -26.58
CA GLY A 647 -42.85 11.52 -25.78
C GLY A 647 -43.34 11.19 -24.36
N ARG A 648 -44.24 12.00 -23.80
CA ARG A 648 -44.74 11.85 -22.40
C ARG A 648 -45.09 10.41 -21.98
N PRO A 649 -45.80 9.59 -22.79
CA PRO A 649 -46.10 8.19 -22.44
C PRO A 649 -44.88 7.27 -22.31
N ALA A 650 -43.76 7.62 -22.96
CA ALA A 650 -42.50 6.87 -23.00
C ALA A 650 -41.48 7.30 -21.92
N ASP A 651 -41.73 8.42 -21.22
CA ASP A 651 -40.92 8.86 -20.08
C ASP A 651 -40.81 7.76 -19.01
N VAL A 652 -39.60 7.55 -18.49
CA VAL A 652 -39.29 6.53 -17.49
C VAL A 652 -39.06 7.19 -16.13
N ILE A 653 -39.82 6.80 -15.12
CA ILE A 653 -39.61 7.21 -13.73
C ILE A 653 -38.91 6.09 -12.98
N VAL A 654 -37.84 6.44 -12.27
CA VAL A 654 -37.10 5.55 -11.39
C VAL A 654 -37.30 5.99 -9.95
N GLY A 655 -37.63 5.06 -9.06
CA GLY A 655 -37.84 5.36 -7.65
C GLY A 655 -37.43 4.23 -6.71
N ALA A 656 -37.53 4.54 -5.42
CA ALA A 656 -37.21 3.63 -4.32
C ALA A 656 -38.40 3.51 -3.36
N GLY A 657 -38.58 2.32 -2.78
CA GLY A 657 -39.61 2.05 -1.78
C GLY A 657 -39.08 1.98 -0.35
N LEU A 658 -39.56 2.86 0.56
CA LEU A 658 -39.13 2.94 1.96
C LEU A 658 -40.12 2.27 2.96
N ALA A 659 -39.62 1.38 3.83
CA ALA A 659 -40.38 0.80 4.95
C ALA A 659 -39.91 1.35 6.33
N LEU A 660 -40.86 1.83 7.15
CA LEU A 660 -40.61 2.44 8.46
C LEU A 660 -41.06 1.52 9.62
N LYS A 661 -40.32 1.49 10.74
CA LYS A 661 -40.72 0.87 12.01
C LYS A 661 -40.94 1.94 13.10
N TYR A 662 -41.83 1.66 14.05
CA TYR A 662 -42.03 2.46 15.27
C TYR A 662 -41.35 1.77 16.47
N GLY A 663 -40.63 2.51 17.31
CA GLY A 663 -39.95 1.99 18.50
C GLY A 663 -39.80 3.06 19.61
N LEU A 664 -39.27 2.68 20.79
CA LEU A 664 -38.97 3.63 21.86
C LEU A 664 -37.56 4.19 21.71
N VAL A 665 -37.43 5.51 21.67
CA VAL A 665 -36.14 6.23 21.61
C VAL A 665 -35.93 7.05 22.86
N GLN A 666 -34.68 7.23 23.26
CA GLN A 666 -34.29 8.06 24.40
C GLN A 666 -33.49 9.26 23.94
N SER A 667 -33.97 10.43 24.33
CA SER A 667 -33.34 11.72 24.08
C SER A 667 -32.55 12.14 25.31
N VAL A 668 -31.32 12.61 25.11
CA VAL A 668 -30.46 13.20 26.14
C VAL A 668 -30.24 14.67 25.79
N ASN A 669 -30.81 15.56 26.60
CA ASN A 669 -30.75 17.00 26.39
C ASN A 669 -30.29 17.74 27.66
N LEU A 670 -29.78 18.95 27.48
CA LEU A 670 -29.49 19.86 28.58
C LEU A 670 -30.62 20.87 28.77
N VAL A 671 -31.21 20.88 29.96
CA VAL A 671 -32.18 21.91 30.39
C VAL A 671 -31.43 23.04 31.08
N ASP A 672 -31.74 24.27 30.70
CA ASP A 672 -31.08 25.51 31.16
C ASP A 672 -29.55 25.48 30.95
N GLY A 673 -29.07 24.67 30.01
CA GLY A 673 -27.65 24.46 29.74
C GLY A 673 -26.88 23.68 30.81
N CYS A 674 -27.52 23.23 31.89
CA CYS A 674 -26.81 22.68 33.06
C CYS A 674 -27.33 21.33 33.56
N SER A 675 -28.64 21.09 33.51
CA SER A 675 -29.23 19.83 34.01
C SER A 675 -29.47 18.85 32.88
N VAL A 676 -28.90 17.64 32.98
CA VAL A 676 -29.13 16.59 31.96
C VAL A 676 -30.52 16.01 32.15
N GLN A 677 -31.36 16.15 31.14
CA GLN A 677 -32.70 15.57 31.07
C GLN A 677 -32.69 14.41 30.08
N LYS A 678 -33.17 13.26 30.55
CA LYS A 678 -33.40 12.09 29.72
C LYS A 678 -34.91 11.92 29.51
N VAL A 679 -35.35 11.94 28.25
CA VAL A 679 -36.76 11.80 27.88
C VAL A 679 -36.93 10.53 27.04
N THR A 680 -37.93 9.71 27.34
CA THR A 680 -38.31 8.57 26.49
C THR A 680 -39.48 9.00 25.61
N LYS A 681 -39.36 8.80 24.30
CA LYS A 681 -40.37 9.18 23.31
C LYS A 681 -40.64 8.00 22.37
N ILE A 682 -41.76 8.06 21.65
CA ILE A 682 -41.99 7.17 20.50
C ILE A 682 -41.18 7.74 19.34
N GLY A 683 -40.41 6.89 18.69
CA GLY A 683 -39.57 7.28 17.57
C GLY A 683 -39.69 6.34 16.38
N LEU A 684 -39.40 6.86 15.20
CA LEU A 684 -39.37 6.11 13.95
C LEU A 684 -37.94 5.65 13.65
N THR A 685 -37.78 4.41 13.19
CA THR A 685 -36.48 3.86 12.76
C THR A 685 -36.64 3.25 11.37
N ALA A 686 -35.78 3.63 10.43
CA ALA A 686 -35.77 3.05 9.09
C ALA A 686 -35.22 1.62 9.17
N ASN A 687 -36.02 0.62 8.79
CA ASN A 687 -35.62 -0.79 8.92
C ASN A 687 -34.88 -1.29 7.69
N GLU A 688 -35.48 -1.13 6.50
CA GLU A 688 -34.94 -1.67 5.24
C GLU A 688 -35.65 -1.00 4.04
N VAL A 689 -34.92 -0.63 2.99
CA VAL A 689 -35.49 -0.20 1.69
C VAL A 689 -35.62 -1.45 0.83
N LYS A 690 -36.84 -1.85 0.47
CA LYS A 690 -37.07 -3.18 -0.11
C LYS A 690 -36.92 -3.26 -1.63
N THR A 691 -37.22 -2.22 -2.42
CA THR A 691 -37.28 -2.36 -3.88
C THR A 691 -36.93 -1.08 -4.67
N LYS A 692 -36.12 -1.24 -5.74
CA LYS A 692 -35.98 -0.31 -6.88
C LYS A 692 -37.14 -0.60 -7.83
N TRP A 693 -37.86 0.43 -8.27
CA TRP A 693 -38.86 0.32 -9.32
C TRP A 693 -38.56 1.26 -10.48
N VAL A 694 -38.90 0.83 -11.69
CA VAL A 694 -38.68 1.54 -12.95
C VAL A 694 -39.92 1.35 -13.80
N TYR A 695 -40.67 2.42 -14.04
CA TYR A 695 -41.93 2.35 -14.81
C TYR A 695 -42.01 3.48 -15.83
N THR A 696 -42.66 3.23 -16.95
CA THR A 696 -43.05 4.30 -17.87
C THR A 696 -44.30 5.03 -17.36
N ILE A 697 -44.49 6.29 -17.75
CA ILE A 697 -45.72 7.04 -17.44
C ILE A 697 -46.96 6.29 -17.94
N ALA A 698 -46.93 5.75 -19.17
CA ALA A 698 -48.04 4.97 -19.70
C ALA A 698 -48.39 3.73 -18.85
N HIS A 699 -47.39 3.15 -18.18
CA HIS A 699 -47.62 2.03 -17.27
C HIS A 699 -48.25 2.50 -15.95
N ILE A 700 -47.75 3.60 -15.36
CA ILE A 700 -48.27 4.18 -14.13
C ILE A 700 -49.74 4.62 -14.30
N GLU A 701 -50.07 5.29 -15.40
CA GLU A 701 -51.44 5.73 -15.69
C GLU A 701 -52.42 4.56 -15.85
N LYS A 702 -51.96 3.43 -16.40
CA LYS A 702 -52.76 2.20 -16.47
C LYS A 702 -52.98 1.58 -15.09
N LEU A 703 -51.97 1.58 -14.23
CA LEU A 703 -52.11 1.11 -12.85
C LEU A 703 -53.15 1.97 -12.12
N ILE A 704 -53.10 3.30 -12.26
CA ILE A 704 -54.09 4.22 -11.69
C ILE A 704 -55.50 3.86 -12.21
N ALA A 705 -55.67 3.68 -13.51
CA ALA A 705 -56.96 3.32 -14.10
C ALA A 705 -57.47 1.95 -13.64
N GLU A 706 -56.58 0.97 -13.47
CA GLU A 706 -56.91 -0.35 -12.91
C GLU A 706 -57.36 -0.25 -11.45
N TYR A 707 -56.70 0.60 -10.64
CA TYR A 707 -57.11 0.83 -9.26
C TYR A 707 -58.44 1.58 -9.16
N ASP A 708 -58.68 2.58 -10.00
CA ASP A 708 -59.98 3.25 -10.09
C ASP A 708 -61.10 2.24 -10.42
N GLN A 709 -60.84 1.29 -11.33
CA GLN A 709 -61.78 0.22 -11.65
C GLN A 709 -61.98 -0.75 -10.46
N LYS A 710 -60.91 -1.16 -9.77
CA LYS A 710 -61.01 -2.04 -8.58
C LYS A 710 -61.78 -1.37 -7.45
N ILE A 711 -61.56 -0.07 -7.21
CA ILE A 711 -62.32 0.71 -6.23
C ILE A 711 -63.81 0.70 -6.59
N ALA A 712 -64.15 0.93 -7.86
CA ALA A 712 -65.52 0.89 -8.35
C ALA A 712 -66.15 -0.52 -8.27
N ASP A 713 -65.40 -1.58 -8.57
CA ASP A 713 -65.88 -2.95 -8.50
C ASP A 713 -66.09 -3.44 -7.06
N ILE A 714 -65.26 -2.99 -6.11
CA ILE A 714 -65.47 -3.21 -4.66
C ILE A 714 -66.72 -2.48 -4.18
N ALA A 715 -66.87 -1.19 -4.54
CA ALA A 715 -68.04 -0.40 -4.19
C ALA A 715 -69.35 -0.97 -4.75
N ASN A 716 -69.30 -1.61 -5.92
CA ASN A 716 -70.42 -2.26 -6.58
C ASN A 716 -70.60 -3.74 -6.19
N GLY A 717 -69.80 -4.26 -5.25
CA GLY A 717 -69.87 -5.65 -4.78
C GLY A 717 -69.49 -6.72 -5.82
N LYS A 718 -68.80 -6.32 -6.90
CA LYS A 718 -68.33 -7.21 -7.97
C LYS A 718 -66.95 -7.81 -7.68
N LEU A 719 -66.22 -7.26 -6.72
CA LEU A 719 -64.87 -7.65 -6.34
C LEU A 719 -64.75 -7.69 -4.81
N GLU A 720 -64.41 -8.86 -4.26
CA GLU A 720 -64.03 -9.03 -2.84
C GLU A 720 -62.55 -9.43 -2.77
N ILE A 721 -61.77 -8.68 -1.99
CA ILE A 721 -60.35 -8.97 -1.78
C ILE A 721 -60.14 -9.23 -0.30
N ARG A 722 -59.42 -10.30 0.01
CA ARG A 722 -59.18 -10.77 1.38
C ARG A 722 -57.70 -10.86 1.65
N ASN A 723 -57.28 -10.53 2.87
CA ASN A 723 -55.88 -10.66 3.30
C ASN A 723 -55.53 -12.13 3.60
N ALA A 724 -54.27 -12.41 3.93
CA ALA A 724 -53.80 -13.76 4.29
C ALA A 724 -54.50 -14.37 5.54
N SER A 725 -55.21 -13.54 6.31
CA SER A 725 -56.04 -13.95 7.46
C SER A 725 -57.54 -14.05 7.13
N ASP A 726 -57.91 -14.01 5.84
CA ASP A 726 -59.27 -14.12 5.29
C ASP A 726 -60.23 -12.96 5.61
N GLU A 727 -59.68 -11.81 6.05
CA GLU A 727 -60.43 -10.58 6.33
C GLU A 727 -60.60 -9.71 5.08
N LEU A 728 -61.76 -9.07 4.93
CA LEU A 728 -62.08 -8.21 3.79
C LEU A 728 -61.22 -6.93 3.79
N ILE A 729 -60.54 -6.67 2.67
CA ILE A 729 -59.79 -5.45 2.41
C ILE A 729 -60.75 -4.42 1.78
N GLY A 730 -60.96 -3.29 2.46
CA GLY A 730 -61.82 -2.20 1.98
C GLY A 730 -61.20 -1.40 0.82
N SER A 731 -62.02 -0.55 0.18
CA SER A 731 -61.59 0.31 -0.95
C SER A 731 -60.48 1.31 -0.58
N ASP A 732 -60.36 1.68 0.69
CA ASP A 732 -59.39 2.67 1.20
C ASP A 732 -57.93 2.27 0.91
N TYR A 733 -57.66 0.96 0.87
CA TYR A 733 -56.36 0.42 0.49
C TYR A 733 -55.98 0.80 -0.95
N PHE A 734 -56.88 0.56 -1.91
CA PHE A 734 -56.65 0.91 -3.31
C PHE A 734 -56.67 2.42 -3.53
N SER A 735 -57.47 3.17 -2.77
CA SER A 735 -57.48 4.64 -2.79
C SER A 735 -56.12 5.23 -2.41
N THR A 736 -55.44 4.65 -1.41
CA THR A 736 -54.12 5.11 -0.96
C THR A 736 -53.04 4.84 -2.00
N ILE A 737 -53.02 3.63 -2.59
CA ILE A 737 -52.06 3.27 -3.64
C ILE A 737 -52.28 4.13 -4.90
N ARG A 738 -53.55 4.32 -5.28
CA ARG A 738 -53.95 5.17 -6.40
C ARG A 738 -53.52 6.62 -6.18
N TYR A 739 -53.69 7.16 -4.97
CA TYR A 739 -53.23 8.50 -4.61
C TYR A 739 -51.69 8.62 -4.73
N ASN A 740 -50.93 7.66 -4.19
CA ASN A 740 -49.46 7.66 -4.28
C ASN A 740 -48.96 7.67 -5.74
N TRP A 741 -49.53 6.84 -6.61
CA TRP A 741 -49.17 6.85 -8.04
C TRP A 741 -49.59 8.13 -8.75
N THR A 742 -50.70 8.75 -8.35
CA THR A 742 -51.13 10.06 -8.87
C THR A 742 -50.09 11.14 -8.54
N GLN A 743 -49.58 11.17 -7.30
CA GLN A 743 -48.53 12.12 -6.89
C GLN A 743 -47.23 11.94 -7.67
N ILE A 744 -46.91 10.72 -8.11
CA ILE A 744 -45.74 10.45 -8.96
C ILE A 744 -45.91 11.05 -10.37
N VAL A 745 -47.12 10.95 -10.93
CA VAL A 745 -47.45 11.59 -12.22
C VAL A 745 -47.40 13.11 -12.08
N ASP A 746 -47.95 13.66 -11.00
CA ASP A 746 -47.91 15.09 -10.71
C ASP A 746 -46.46 15.61 -10.54
N TYR A 747 -45.58 14.86 -9.88
CA TYR A 747 -44.16 15.20 -9.76
C TYR A 747 -43.49 15.35 -11.13
N ARG A 748 -43.76 14.43 -12.07
CA ARG A 748 -43.24 14.54 -13.45
C ARG A 748 -43.85 15.74 -14.18
N ASP A 749 -45.17 15.89 -14.13
CA ASP A 749 -45.87 16.88 -14.94
C ASP A 749 -45.63 18.32 -14.43
N ARG A 750 -45.33 18.50 -13.14
CA ARG A 750 -45.25 19.82 -12.48
C ARG A 750 -43.85 20.18 -11.98
N THR A 751 -43.10 19.21 -11.47
CA THR A 751 -41.82 19.50 -10.79
C THR A 751 -40.61 19.38 -11.72
N THR A 752 -40.63 18.45 -12.69
CA THR A 752 -39.46 18.18 -13.56
C THR A 752 -39.48 18.92 -14.89
N LEU A 753 -40.55 19.66 -15.23
CA LEU A 753 -40.68 20.41 -16.47
C LEU A 753 -40.48 21.93 -16.24
N PRO A 754 -39.39 22.56 -16.72
CA PRO A 754 -39.15 23.99 -16.53
C PRO A 754 -40.11 24.89 -17.34
N HIS A 755 -40.69 24.37 -18.42
CA HIS A 755 -41.74 25.05 -19.17
C HIS A 755 -43.07 25.08 -18.43
N TYR A 756 -43.35 24.12 -17.55
CA TYR A 756 -44.49 24.19 -16.62
C TYR A 756 -44.29 25.33 -15.61
N LYS A 757 -43.10 25.40 -14.98
CA LYS A 757 -42.77 26.47 -14.02
C LYS A 757 -42.86 27.87 -14.62
N LEU A 758 -42.39 28.06 -15.85
CA LEU A 758 -42.48 29.34 -16.56
C LEU A 758 -43.93 29.85 -16.71
N CYS A 759 -44.90 28.93 -16.82
CA CYS A 759 -46.30 29.25 -17.08
C CYS A 759 -47.18 29.25 -15.82
N THR A 760 -46.65 28.87 -14.66
CA THR A 760 -47.43 28.68 -13.42
C THR A 760 -47.00 29.55 -12.24
N ASP A 761 -45.72 29.96 -12.16
CA ASP A 761 -45.29 30.88 -11.11
C ASP A 761 -45.60 32.34 -11.50
N GLU A 762 -46.55 32.98 -10.80
CA GLU A 762 -46.81 34.43 -10.88
C GLU A 762 -45.70 35.27 -10.20
N ASN A 763 -44.73 34.65 -9.53
CA ASN A 763 -43.68 35.33 -8.79
C ASN A 763 -42.30 35.23 -9.46
N GLU A 764 -41.92 36.36 -10.04
CA GLU A 764 -40.55 36.88 -10.20
C GLU A 764 -39.70 36.42 -11.40
N LEU A 765 -39.95 37.05 -12.57
CA LEU A 765 -38.88 37.61 -13.41
C LEU A 765 -38.00 38.66 -12.65
N LYS A 766 -38.18 38.84 -11.34
CA LYS A 766 -37.48 39.80 -10.47
C LYS A 766 -36.19 39.26 -9.83
N TYR A 767 -35.90 37.96 -9.90
CA TYR A 767 -34.73 37.38 -9.24
C TYR A 767 -33.47 37.34 -10.13
N TYR A 768 -33.03 38.49 -10.61
CA TYR A 768 -31.67 38.69 -11.17
C TYR A 768 -30.92 39.80 -10.43
N GLN A 769 -31.05 39.85 -9.10
CA GLN A 769 -30.27 40.76 -8.25
C GLN A 769 -29.18 40.07 -7.41
N TYR A 770 -28.98 38.75 -7.54
CA TYR A 770 -27.97 38.01 -6.78
C TYR A 770 -27.16 37.05 -7.67
N ASP A 771 -26.39 37.61 -8.59
CA ASP A 771 -25.02 37.14 -8.81
C ASP A 771 -24.20 38.27 -9.41
N GLY A 772 -22.89 38.32 -9.12
CA GLY A 772 -22.02 39.49 -9.26
C GLY A 772 -21.74 40.06 -10.68
N PHE A 773 -22.73 40.12 -11.57
CA PHE A 773 -22.66 40.82 -12.85
C PHE A 773 -23.40 42.16 -12.79
N THR A 774 -22.69 43.22 -12.38
CA THR A 774 -23.16 44.60 -12.50
C THR A 774 -23.06 45.08 -13.95
N HIS A 775 -23.97 44.67 -14.83
CA HIS A 775 -24.30 45.40 -16.06
C HIS A 775 -25.63 44.90 -16.62
N LEU A 776 -26.77 45.29 -16.03
CA LEU A 776 -28.08 45.31 -16.71
C LEU A 776 -29.08 46.12 -15.85
N ASN A 777 -28.64 47.25 -15.31
CA ASN A 777 -29.54 48.26 -14.79
C ASN A 777 -29.81 49.27 -15.91
N ASN A 778 -31.02 49.22 -16.47
CA ASN A 778 -31.82 50.33 -17.05
C ASN A 778 -32.45 50.00 -18.42
N HIS A 779 -33.53 49.22 -18.48
CA HIS A 779 -34.62 49.49 -19.44
C HIS A 779 -35.96 48.84 -19.03
N PRO A 780 -36.99 49.62 -18.65
CA PRO A 780 -38.37 49.12 -18.46
C PRO A 780 -38.97 48.44 -19.71
N HIS A 781 -38.38 48.69 -20.88
CA HIS A 781 -38.78 48.08 -22.15
C HIS A 781 -38.42 46.59 -22.25
N ASP A 782 -37.46 46.10 -21.46
CA ASP A 782 -36.95 44.73 -21.54
C ASP A 782 -37.85 43.75 -20.75
N LEU A 783 -38.33 44.15 -19.56
CA LEU A 783 -39.27 43.36 -18.77
C LEU A 783 -40.59 43.10 -19.50
N LYS A 784 -41.13 44.11 -20.18
CA LYS A 784 -42.38 43.97 -20.94
C LYS A 784 -42.21 43.03 -22.14
N ALA A 785 -41.08 43.09 -22.83
CA ALA A 785 -40.78 42.18 -23.93
C ALA A 785 -40.66 40.72 -23.47
N ARG A 786 -40.09 40.49 -22.28
CA ARG A 786 -39.97 39.17 -21.63
C ARG A 786 -41.31 38.63 -21.17
N GLU A 787 -42.16 39.46 -20.57
CA GLU A 787 -43.54 39.11 -20.21
C GLU A 787 -44.36 38.75 -21.47
N GLU A 788 -44.26 39.55 -22.54
CA GLU A 788 -44.92 39.26 -23.81
C GLU A 788 -44.39 37.96 -24.46
N ALA A 789 -43.10 37.65 -24.33
CA ALA A 789 -42.51 36.40 -24.81
C ALA A 789 -42.99 35.19 -24.00
N ARG A 790 -43.05 35.31 -22.66
CA ARG A 790 -43.65 34.31 -21.77
C ARG A 790 -45.09 34.03 -22.17
N ASP A 791 -45.90 35.09 -22.34
CA ASP A 791 -47.32 34.94 -22.66
C ASP A 791 -47.54 34.26 -24.02
N ARG A 792 -46.71 34.60 -25.03
CA ARG A 792 -46.72 33.90 -26.33
C ARG A 792 -46.33 32.43 -26.20
N PHE A 793 -45.29 32.14 -25.43
CA PHE A 793 -44.85 30.77 -25.17
C PHE A 793 -45.95 29.95 -24.46
N CYS A 794 -46.46 30.45 -23.34
CA CYS A 794 -47.43 29.76 -22.51
C CYS A 794 -48.79 29.59 -23.21
N ALA A 795 -49.22 30.52 -24.06
CA ALA A 795 -50.42 30.36 -24.87
C ALA A 795 -50.35 29.13 -25.79
N VAL A 796 -49.15 28.76 -26.25
CA VAL A 796 -48.93 27.58 -27.10
C VAL A 796 -48.65 26.34 -26.25
N ALA A 797 -47.82 26.44 -25.21
CA ALA A 797 -47.30 25.31 -24.46
C ALA A 797 -48.17 24.81 -23.29
N TYR A 798 -48.99 25.68 -22.69
CA TYR A 798 -49.65 25.41 -21.40
C TYR A 798 -51.18 25.33 -21.54
N ASP A 799 -51.79 24.38 -20.83
CA ASP A 799 -53.24 24.24 -20.69
C ASP A 799 -53.66 24.67 -19.29
N GLU A 800 -54.21 25.88 -19.19
CA GLU A 800 -54.63 26.47 -17.93
C GLU A 800 -55.79 25.72 -17.27
N ALA A 801 -56.66 25.07 -18.06
CA ALA A 801 -57.81 24.33 -17.52
C ALA A 801 -57.40 22.98 -16.91
N LEU A 802 -56.32 22.39 -17.42
CA LEU A 802 -55.79 21.11 -16.94
C LEU A 802 -54.57 21.27 -16.03
N ASP A 803 -54.11 22.51 -15.80
CA ASP A 803 -52.95 22.86 -14.98
C ASP A 803 -51.73 21.98 -15.32
N ARG A 804 -51.39 21.95 -16.62
CA ARG A 804 -50.29 21.13 -17.18
C ARG A 804 -49.86 21.61 -18.56
N ILE A 805 -48.73 21.09 -19.03
CA ILE A 805 -48.26 21.29 -20.41
C ILE A 805 -49.13 20.51 -21.39
N LYS A 806 -49.43 21.12 -22.54
CA LYS A 806 -50.24 20.50 -23.59
C LYS A 806 -49.57 19.20 -24.06
N PRO A 807 -50.28 18.06 -24.10
CA PRO A 807 -49.69 16.77 -24.46
C PRO A 807 -49.11 16.70 -25.89
N ASP A 808 -49.59 17.56 -26.78
CA ASP A 808 -49.18 17.72 -28.18
C ASP A 808 -48.21 18.89 -28.40
N PHE A 809 -47.65 19.47 -27.33
CA PHE A 809 -46.65 20.52 -27.43
C PHE A 809 -45.35 20.00 -28.07
N GLU A 810 -44.90 20.67 -29.12
CA GLU A 810 -43.63 20.42 -29.80
C GLU A 810 -42.75 21.67 -29.76
N TRP A 811 -41.43 21.50 -29.55
CA TRP A 811 -40.51 22.61 -29.68
C TRP A 811 -40.34 22.99 -31.14
N THR A 812 -40.65 24.24 -31.44
CA THR A 812 -40.40 24.88 -32.73
C THR A 812 -39.38 25.99 -32.54
N THR A 813 -38.84 26.50 -33.64
CA THR A 813 -37.93 27.66 -33.61
C THR A 813 -38.58 28.85 -32.92
N ALA A 814 -39.89 29.05 -33.13
CA ALA A 814 -40.65 30.14 -32.53
C ALA A 814 -40.86 29.94 -31.03
N THR A 815 -41.28 28.75 -30.59
CA THR A 815 -41.49 28.48 -29.16
C THR A 815 -40.19 28.42 -28.37
N LEU A 816 -39.09 27.93 -28.96
CA LEU A 816 -37.78 28.01 -28.33
C LEU A 816 -37.29 29.45 -28.19
N LYS A 817 -37.50 30.27 -29.22
CA LYS A 817 -37.16 31.69 -29.16
C LYS A 817 -37.97 32.40 -28.08
N ASP A 818 -39.29 32.24 -28.07
CA ASP A 818 -40.16 32.87 -27.06
C ASP A 818 -39.82 32.40 -25.64
N PHE A 819 -39.44 31.13 -25.45
CA PHE A 819 -38.97 30.60 -24.17
C PHE A 819 -37.64 31.24 -23.71
N ASN A 820 -36.64 31.34 -24.59
CA ASN A 820 -35.36 31.96 -24.27
C ASN A 820 -35.47 33.47 -24.04
N ASP A 821 -36.27 34.14 -24.88
CA ASP A 821 -36.59 35.56 -24.75
C ASP A 821 -37.24 35.81 -23.37
N ALA A 822 -38.17 34.97 -22.91
CA ALA A 822 -38.79 35.10 -21.58
C ALA A 822 -37.76 35.08 -20.43
N TYR A 823 -36.73 34.24 -20.53
CA TYR A 823 -35.66 34.14 -19.54
C TYR A 823 -34.52 35.16 -19.70
N GLY A 824 -34.48 35.92 -20.79
CA GLY A 824 -33.55 37.04 -21.00
C GLY A 824 -32.13 36.64 -21.40
N TYR A 825 -31.97 35.58 -22.20
CA TYR A 825 -30.66 35.15 -22.71
C TYR A 825 -30.40 35.64 -24.13
N ASP A 826 -29.27 36.33 -24.35
CA ASP A 826 -28.86 36.85 -25.67
C ASP A 826 -28.11 35.82 -26.55
N ASP A 827 -27.67 34.69 -26.00
CA ASP A 827 -26.94 33.65 -26.75
C ASP A 827 -27.89 32.66 -27.43
N ILE A 828 -28.58 33.14 -28.46
CA ILE A 828 -29.21 32.25 -29.44
C ILE A 828 -28.09 31.67 -30.33
N PRO A 829 -28.00 30.34 -30.52
CA PRO A 829 -27.04 29.77 -31.47
C PRO A 829 -27.29 30.36 -32.86
N THR A 830 -26.24 30.81 -33.55
CA THR A 830 -26.32 31.47 -34.86
C THR A 830 -27.09 30.68 -35.92
N GLY A 831 -27.20 29.36 -35.77
CA GLY A 831 -28.00 28.48 -36.65
C GLY A 831 -29.53 28.58 -36.50
N ILE A 832 -30.05 29.14 -35.39
CA ILE A 832 -31.48 29.39 -35.18
C ILE A 832 -31.90 30.64 -35.96
N GLU A 833 -31.07 31.68 -35.97
CA GLU A 833 -31.33 32.93 -36.69
C GLU A 833 -31.22 32.78 -38.21
N SER A 834 -30.41 31.83 -38.71
CA SER A 834 -30.28 31.51 -40.14
C SER A 834 -31.37 30.56 -40.68
N GLY A 835 -32.20 29.96 -39.82
CA GLY A 835 -33.21 28.97 -40.19
C GLY A 835 -32.65 27.59 -40.58
N GLU A 836 -31.40 27.30 -40.21
CA GLU A 836 -30.67 26.08 -40.60
C GLU A 836 -30.85 24.91 -39.63
N LEU A 837 -31.46 25.13 -38.46
CA LEU A 837 -31.80 24.06 -37.51
C LEU A 837 -33.11 23.37 -37.89
N THR A 838 -33.07 22.04 -38.02
CA THR A 838 -34.27 21.20 -38.16
C THR A 838 -35.03 21.14 -36.83
N ALA A 839 -36.31 20.75 -36.85
CA ALA A 839 -37.10 20.54 -35.61
C ALA A 839 -36.38 19.59 -34.62
N ALA A 840 -35.69 18.57 -35.13
CA ALA A 840 -34.83 17.68 -34.37
C ALA A 840 -33.61 18.39 -33.72
N GLY A 841 -32.95 19.29 -34.46
CA GLY A 841 -31.83 20.07 -33.93
C GLY A 841 -32.23 21.03 -32.81
N ILE A 842 -33.47 21.55 -32.87
CA ILE A 842 -34.06 22.41 -31.83
C ILE A 842 -34.37 21.60 -30.56
N ASN A 843 -34.99 20.42 -30.69
CA ASN A 843 -35.23 19.51 -29.57
C ASN A 843 -33.93 19.08 -28.87
N ASN A 844 -32.90 18.71 -29.64
CA ASN A 844 -31.59 18.33 -29.10
C ASN A 844 -30.91 19.49 -28.34
N TYR A 845 -30.94 20.71 -28.90
CA TYR A 845 -30.36 21.87 -28.21
C TYR A 845 -31.05 22.18 -26.88
N VAL A 846 -32.38 22.04 -26.83
CA VAL A 846 -33.16 22.19 -25.60
C VAL A 846 -32.74 21.11 -24.59
N ASN A 847 -32.73 19.85 -24.99
CA ASN A 847 -32.38 18.72 -24.13
C ASN A 847 -30.93 18.80 -23.59
N ASP A 848 -29.95 19.12 -24.43
CA ASP A 848 -28.53 19.21 -24.05
C ASP A 848 -28.24 20.38 -23.08
N ASN A 849 -29.07 21.43 -23.10
CA ASN A 849 -28.89 22.62 -22.28
C ASN A 849 -29.83 22.71 -21.08
N TYR A 850 -30.78 21.78 -20.98
CA TYR A 850 -31.66 21.63 -19.83
C TYR A 850 -30.88 21.46 -18.52
N ASP A 851 -29.73 20.76 -18.58
CA ASP A 851 -28.90 20.44 -17.41
C ASP A 851 -28.04 21.63 -16.94
N ASN A 852 -27.50 22.42 -17.88
CA ASN A 852 -26.62 23.55 -17.56
C ASN A 852 -27.37 24.85 -17.17
N ARG A 853 -28.65 25.00 -17.56
CA ARG A 853 -29.32 26.30 -17.46
C ARG A 853 -30.30 26.46 -16.31
N PHE A 854 -30.96 25.41 -15.81
CA PHE A 854 -32.07 25.60 -14.86
C PHE A 854 -32.26 24.55 -13.76
N ALA A 855 -31.31 23.65 -13.55
CA ALA A 855 -31.37 22.70 -12.44
C ALA A 855 -30.23 22.94 -11.44
N ARG A 856 -30.56 23.46 -10.26
CA ARG A 856 -29.96 22.91 -9.03
C ARG A 856 -31.05 22.57 -8.03
N PRO A 857 -31.03 21.36 -7.41
CA PRO A 857 -30.24 20.16 -7.71
C PRO A 857 -31.08 19.17 -8.56
N TYR A 858 -30.52 18.02 -8.95
CA TYR A 858 -31.22 16.79 -9.36
C TYR A 858 -31.25 16.36 -10.85
N ALA A 859 -30.59 17.05 -11.77
CA ALA A 859 -30.38 16.51 -13.13
C ALA A 859 -28.91 16.24 -13.50
N GLU A 860 -27.96 16.59 -12.63
CA GLU A 860 -26.56 16.19 -12.80
C GLU A 860 -26.52 14.67 -13.02
N ASN A 861 -26.08 14.26 -14.22
CA ASN A 861 -25.85 12.88 -14.69
C ASN A 861 -26.88 12.26 -15.67
N ILE A 862 -27.85 13.02 -16.22
CA ILE A 862 -28.67 12.53 -17.35
C ILE A 862 -28.02 12.92 -18.67
N THR A 863 -27.63 11.94 -19.48
CA THR A 863 -27.00 12.17 -20.80
C THR A 863 -27.97 11.83 -21.93
N PHE A 864 -27.88 12.56 -23.06
CA PHE A 864 -28.67 12.31 -24.26
C PHE A 864 -27.80 11.68 -25.35
N GLY A 865 -28.36 10.76 -26.15
CA GLY A 865 -27.65 10.10 -27.25
C GLY A 865 -28.48 10.00 -28.54
N GLY A 866 -27.87 10.31 -29.68
CA GLY A 866 -28.45 10.14 -31.04
C GLY A 866 -28.93 11.44 -31.72
N GLY A 867 -28.63 11.59 -33.02
CA GLY A 867 -29.12 12.68 -33.91
C GLY A 867 -28.13 13.83 -34.19
N THR A 868 -27.53 13.83 -35.40
CA THR A 868 -26.58 14.80 -36.03
C THR A 868 -25.66 15.63 -35.10
N SER A 869 -24.37 15.30 -35.13
CA SER A 869 -23.29 16.04 -34.47
C SER A 869 -23.24 17.52 -34.86
N TYR A 870 -23.26 18.42 -33.88
CA TYR A 870 -22.76 19.78 -34.03
C TYR A 870 -21.33 19.86 -33.46
N GLU A 871 -20.38 20.32 -34.28
CA GLU A 871 -19.03 20.64 -33.83
C GLU A 871 -19.10 21.87 -32.91
N ARG A 872 -18.64 21.70 -31.67
CA ARG A 872 -18.50 22.77 -30.68
C ARG A 872 -17.41 23.74 -31.16
N ILE A 873 -17.79 24.82 -31.86
CA ILE A 873 -16.84 25.92 -32.13
C ILE A 873 -16.67 26.70 -30.82
N VAL A 874 -15.60 26.39 -30.10
CA VAL A 874 -15.11 27.22 -29.00
C VAL A 874 -14.62 28.54 -29.58
N VAL A 875 -15.39 29.61 -29.43
CA VAL A 875 -14.88 30.96 -29.64
C VAL A 875 -14.29 31.44 -28.31
N THR A 876 -12.97 31.33 -28.18
CA THR A 876 -12.21 32.06 -27.17
C THR A 876 -12.38 33.57 -27.38
N ALA A 877 -13.01 34.26 -26.44
CA ALA A 877 -12.88 35.70 -26.30
C ALA A 877 -11.72 36.01 -25.35
N LYS A 878 -10.64 36.60 -25.90
CA LYS A 878 -9.67 37.41 -25.15
C LYS A 878 -10.32 38.78 -24.89
N GLY A 879 -10.25 39.23 -23.65
CA GLY A 879 -10.65 40.57 -23.20
C GLY A 879 -10.87 40.58 -21.71
#